data_AF-A0AA41QH64-F1
#
_entry.id   AF-A0AA41QH64-F1
#
_cell.length_a   1.000
_cell.length_b   1.000
_cell.length_c   1.000
_cell.angle_alpha   90.00
_cell.angle_beta   90.00
_cell.angle_gamma   90.00
#
_symmetry.space_group_name_H-M   'P 1'
#
loop_
_entity.id
_entity.type
_entity.pdbx_description
1 polymer ?
#
loop_
_entity_poly.entity_id
_entity_poly.type
_entity_poly.pdbx_seq_one_letter_code
_entity_poly.pdbx_strand_id
1 'polypeptide(L)'
;MTDIGTGFIRGIEAFGNSRLGELSGTTFKDTGSFLESLVTSFSAGEIKDRFDQLKADIEAAKPIVQAIAKRIENQTKTIKTNVEQSITDLQDDDFNVDVAGRVAVRIGTALAAMDQAYTIIAEEVAKKADGTVDAAVRDGLMDLWNPWAQPWKDLGEGAGNLLNAFGSSVLGVDDLVGKLGEVLTLDRTGGQFILVALLDDLPTANLGAMKLDQVKFEAFLQFSDREVANPIETEKPELIERNGKWFRGDVAILGVRLRTLLEPGITNDPLLKKVMPGSSDPKTTSHTAVSLDTAQGFYLGDGRGNERAVLPVRFSFPGVELREVALGILRNPEREATGVELTTSIAAKLGDAVGMQVVGSGFIVDMNGVADHHVMFADLPVTPRWPDQVGLRIKAGPVTGGGFIQRVEREYTAPDGTKLKRVEFGGVVQLEILKVGVYAIVVLSPDPFSLVLVMGVRFPTPIELSFGFTLNGVGGIIALDRGIDLEALREGMKTHVIDKMLFPDDPVAEAPQLLDKVAHVFPPREGAFVFGPIAELGWGSQAKFVEIKVGVVLALPDFMFVVLGSLRVRVPTKEKPITDIRADVYVAVTEDHLELYARMRDSKIGEIKISGDLGLYIGWTGGGAFELSIGGYHPEYDKLTGQKPRLKDLERITIDISPVKVLKIQIKAYFALTAGSVQLGVRGDLWADFAIASAHAWLQLDMIFVWSPRFLFKVSIDVGVEIEVFGCSFASVQFKGALEGTTPYRLQGHVRIDVWFLPTFDEDLGPIEWGEKPRPIAPKVDALVLAAEAMREDDAWKIELPDHAAQLVTLAEVEDVPGRMAHPLAALEVVQSVVPLGVKISHIGESPVKAAMVTIGDPTTSAGQLAAVSEARTAFAPGHYFDLEGEQLLARSGFEDLLGGCRMAAATTPKAGASVDADVVYHTYVRNPADRLVLTEFLGAFEAVSTAFAGTSVAGRAFERRGNPYLPVTPPDDPVKVAPHGASLVADAVSAADVLSSASVVSGAGALAAFGALSSSEAALVADAVAAAGIPTTRLTVRS
;
A
#
# COMPACT_ATOMS: atom_id res chain seq x y z
N MET A 1 30.80 26.44 -34.43
CA MET A 1 29.68 26.27 -33.47
C MET A 1 29.22 27.57 -32.81
N THR A 2 30.09 28.56 -32.59
CA THR A 2 29.72 29.94 -32.19
C THR A 2 28.73 30.62 -33.16
N ASP A 3 28.80 30.30 -34.45
CA ASP A 3 27.86 30.79 -35.47
C ASP A 3 26.49 30.09 -35.46
N ILE A 4 26.35 28.93 -34.82
CA ILE A 4 25.11 28.12 -34.84
C ILE A 4 24.15 28.60 -33.75
N GLY A 5 24.62 28.79 -32.51
CA GLY A 5 23.80 29.37 -31.43
C GLY A 5 23.44 30.84 -31.70
N THR A 6 24.40 31.62 -32.20
CA THR A 6 24.17 33.01 -32.63
C THR A 6 23.29 33.06 -33.88
N GLY A 7 23.47 32.13 -34.83
CA GLY A 7 22.68 32.00 -36.05
C GLY A 7 21.27 31.46 -35.81
N PHE A 8 21.04 30.67 -34.76
CA PHE A 8 19.73 30.21 -34.33
C PHE A 8 18.99 31.28 -33.53
N ILE A 9 19.65 32.02 -32.64
CA ILE A 9 19.02 33.19 -31.97
C ILE A 9 18.70 34.27 -33.01
N ARG A 10 19.66 34.59 -33.91
CA ARG A 10 19.40 35.47 -35.07
C ARG A 10 18.41 34.86 -36.05
N GLY A 11 18.30 33.53 -36.10
CA GLY A 11 17.38 32.78 -36.94
C GLY A 11 15.97 32.78 -36.38
N ILE A 12 15.78 32.74 -35.06
CA ILE A 12 14.51 32.94 -34.36
C ILE A 12 14.10 34.41 -34.43
N GLU A 13 15.03 35.35 -34.26
CA GLU A 13 14.78 36.78 -34.52
C GLU A 13 14.41 37.02 -35.98
N ALA A 14 15.14 36.44 -36.93
CA ALA A 14 14.88 36.56 -38.36
C ALA A 14 13.62 35.81 -38.77
N PHE A 15 13.28 34.67 -38.16
CA PHE A 15 12.05 33.91 -38.39
C PHE A 15 10.84 34.64 -37.79
N GLY A 16 10.96 35.20 -36.59
CA GLY A 16 9.96 36.10 -36.00
C GLY A 16 9.75 37.36 -36.86
N ASN A 17 10.81 37.90 -37.44
CA ASN A 17 10.76 39.06 -38.34
C ASN A 17 10.31 38.73 -39.78
N SER A 18 10.54 37.50 -40.28
CA SER A 18 10.26 37.11 -41.68
C SER A 18 8.97 36.31 -41.85
N ARG A 19 8.51 35.56 -40.83
CA ARG A 19 7.27 34.78 -40.88
C ARG A 19 6.02 35.54 -40.45
N LEU A 20 6.16 36.78 -39.97
CA LEU A 20 5.11 37.81 -40.08
C LEU A 20 4.75 38.09 -41.56
N GLY A 21 5.67 37.81 -42.50
CA GLY A 21 5.44 37.95 -43.94
C GLY A 21 4.59 36.83 -44.57
N GLU A 22 4.45 35.66 -43.94
CA GLU A 22 3.61 34.56 -44.45
C GLU A 22 2.31 34.32 -43.67
N LEU A 23 2.08 35.03 -42.56
CA LEU A 23 0.72 35.30 -42.04
C LEU A 23 0.00 36.40 -42.86
N SER A 24 0.36 36.56 -44.13
CA SER A 24 -0.20 37.52 -45.09
C SER A 24 -1.39 36.99 -45.88
N GLY A 25 -1.97 35.85 -45.48
CA GLY A 25 -3.26 35.41 -46.01
C GLY A 25 -4.42 36.35 -45.66
N THR A 26 -4.32 37.09 -44.55
CA THR A 26 -5.42 37.96 -44.10
C THR A 26 -5.00 39.34 -43.60
N THR A 27 -3.80 39.50 -43.02
CA THR A 27 -3.45 40.74 -42.30
C THR A 27 -2.53 41.69 -43.09
N PHE A 28 -1.79 41.22 -44.09
CA PHE A 28 -0.92 42.07 -44.94
C PHE A 28 -1.32 42.10 -46.42
N LYS A 29 -2.61 41.97 -46.72
CA LYS A 29 -3.11 42.18 -48.10
C LYS A 29 -2.76 43.59 -48.61
N ASP A 30 -2.65 44.55 -47.71
CA ASP A 30 -2.44 45.95 -48.06
C ASP A 30 -0.99 46.43 -48.03
N THR A 31 -0.01 45.64 -47.58
CA THR A 31 1.42 46.01 -47.70
C THR A 31 1.88 45.99 -49.15
N GLY A 32 1.37 45.02 -49.93
CA GLY A 32 1.53 45.02 -51.38
C GLY A 32 0.90 46.27 -52.01
N SER A 33 -0.30 46.65 -51.57
CA SER A 33 -0.99 47.87 -52.04
C SER A 33 -0.29 49.17 -51.60
N PHE A 34 0.33 49.21 -50.42
CA PHE A 34 1.08 50.34 -49.90
C PHE A 34 2.41 50.51 -50.67
N LEU A 35 3.14 49.42 -50.88
CA LEU A 35 4.35 49.41 -51.70
C LEU A 35 4.04 49.71 -53.18
N GLU A 36 2.94 49.20 -53.73
CA GLU A 36 2.42 49.64 -55.04
C GLU A 36 2.05 51.12 -55.02
N SER A 37 1.49 51.66 -53.92
CA SER A 37 1.06 53.06 -53.83
C SER A 37 2.20 54.09 -53.72
N LEU A 38 3.38 53.64 -53.32
CA LEU A 38 4.61 54.44 -53.35
C LEU A 38 5.22 54.51 -54.74
N VAL A 39 4.81 53.61 -55.65
CA VAL A 39 5.36 53.46 -57.01
C VAL A 39 4.32 53.81 -58.10
N THR A 40 3.03 53.80 -57.78
CA THR A 40 1.91 54.22 -58.63
C THR A 40 1.16 55.39 -57.99
N SER A 41 0.75 56.36 -58.81
CA SER A 41 0.27 57.68 -58.38
C SER A 41 -1.07 57.66 -57.63
N PHE A 42 -1.04 57.50 -56.31
CA PHE A 42 -2.19 57.74 -55.42
C PHE A 42 -2.09 59.10 -54.70
N SER A 43 -3.20 59.55 -54.12
CA SER A 43 -3.23 60.80 -53.35
C SER A 43 -2.58 60.60 -51.97
N ALA A 44 -1.94 61.66 -51.43
CA ALA A 44 -1.22 61.60 -50.15
C ALA A 44 -2.08 61.18 -48.94
N GLY A 45 -3.42 61.27 -49.04
CA GLY A 45 -4.34 60.80 -48.01
C GLY A 45 -4.44 59.27 -47.95
N GLU A 46 -4.49 58.60 -49.12
CA GLU A 46 -4.65 57.14 -49.21
C GLU A 46 -3.39 56.38 -48.76
N ILE A 47 -2.21 56.96 -48.97
CA ILE A 47 -0.93 56.39 -48.52
C ILE A 47 -0.82 56.43 -46.98
N LYS A 48 -1.36 57.50 -46.37
CA LYS A 48 -1.33 57.70 -44.92
C LYS A 48 -2.26 56.72 -44.20
N ASP A 49 -3.49 56.54 -44.69
CA ASP A 49 -4.46 55.63 -44.07
C ASP A 49 -3.97 54.16 -44.10
N ARG A 50 -3.30 53.75 -45.19
CA ARG A 50 -2.72 52.40 -45.32
C ARG A 50 -1.48 52.18 -44.44
N PHE A 51 -0.67 53.23 -44.23
CA PHE A 51 0.45 53.19 -43.29
C PHE A 51 -0.03 53.11 -41.83
N ASP A 52 -1.08 53.86 -41.49
CA ASP A 52 -1.65 53.86 -40.13
C ASP A 52 -2.35 52.51 -39.82
N GLN A 53 -2.95 51.84 -40.83
CA GLN A 53 -3.48 50.48 -40.71
C GLN A 53 -2.38 49.42 -40.49
N LEU A 54 -1.28 49.48 -41.25
CA LEU A 54 -0.11 48.60 -41.11
C LEU A 54 0.51 48.70 -39.71
N LYS A 55 0.54 49.92 -39.16
CA LYS A 55 1.02 50.18 -37.81
C LYS A 55 0.11 49.57 -36.74
N ALA A 56 -1.22 49.64 -36.93
CA ALA A 56 -2.19 49.03 -36.02
C ALA A 56 -2.09 47.50 -35.99
N ASP A 57 -1.85 46.87 -37.14
CA ASP A 57 -1.72 45.41 -37.25
C ASP A 57 -0.42 44.87 -36.61
N ILE A 58 0.68 45.62 -36.71
CA ILE A 58 1.94 45.32 -36.01
C ILE A 58 1.78 45.50 -34.49
N GLU A 59 1.03 46.51 -34.04
CA GLU A 59 0.70 46.70 -32.63
C GLU A 59 -0.19 45.55 -32.10
N ALA A 60 -1.07 44.97 -32.93
CA ALA A 60 -1.94 43.86 -32.58
C ALA A 60 -1.22 42.50 -32.44
N ALA A 61 -0.08 42.28 -33.13
CA ALA A 61 0.69 41.03 -33.08
C ALA A 61 1.70 40.95 -31.90
N LYS A 62 1.96 42.08 -31.25
CA LYS A 62 2.91 42.23 -30.13
C LYS A 62 2.65 41.29 -28.93
N PRO A 63 1.39 41.00 -28.51
CA PRO A 63 1.11 40.10 -27.38
C PRO A 63 1.51 38.65 -27.66
N ILE A 64 1.33 38.18 -28.90
CA ILE A 64 1.65 36.79 -29.31
C ILE A 64 3.15 36.57 -29.28
N VAL A 65 3.92 37.51 -29.82
CA VAL A 65 5.40 37.45 -29.83
C VAL A 65 5.96 37.53 -28.41
N GLN A 66 5.38 38.37 -27.54
CA GLN A 66 5.79 38.45 -26.13
C GLN A 66 5.45 37.17 -25.34
N ALA A 67 4.30 36.53 -25.62
CA ALA A 67 3.91 35.27 -24.99
C ALA A 67 4.81 34.10 -25.42
N ILE A 68 5.17 34.02 -26.70
CA ILE A 68 6.12 33.02 -27.22
C ILE A 68 7.51 33.26 -26.61
N ALA A 69 8.01 34.51 -26.63
CA ALA A 69 9.32 34.85 -26.08
C ALA A 69 9.45 34.48 -24.58
N LYS A 70 8.39 34.70 -23.79
CA LYS A 70 8.33 34.29 -22.39
C LYS A 70 8.31 32.77 -22.20
N ARG A 71 7.68 32.03 -23.12
CA ARG A 71 7.57 30.56 -23.05
C ARG A 71 8.85 29.81 -23.46
N ILE A 72 9.71 30.43 -24.27
CA ILE A 72 10.99 29.86 -24.70
C ILE A 72 12.20 30.44 -23.96
N GLU A 73 11.98 31.35 -23.00
CA GLU A 73 13.04 32.05 -22.27
C GLU A 73 13.96 31.07 -21.53
N ASN A 74 13.39 30.08 -20.87
CA ASN A 74 14.14 29.04 -20.15
C ASN A 74 14.99 28.20 -21.11
N GLN A 75 14.41 27.73 -22.22
CA GLN A 75 15.12 26.95 -23.24
C GLN A 75 16.26 27.77 -23.86
N THR A 76 16.04 29.06 -24.13
CA THR A 76 17.06 29.97 -24.67
C THR A 76 18.23 30.18 -23.70
N LYS A 77 17.93 30.25 -22.40
CA LYS A 77 18.94 30.32 -21.34
C LYS A 77 19.74 29.01 -21.25
N THR A 78 19.07 27.87 -21.29
CA THR A 78 19.71 26.53 -21.29
C THR A 78 20.63 26.34 -22.50
N ILE A 79 20.20 26.77 -23.69
CA ILE A 79 21.02 26.75 -24.90
C ILE A 79 22.29 27.57 -24.72
N LYS A 80 22.14 28.83 -24.28
CA LYS A 80 23.27 29.75 -24.12
C LYS A 80 24.28 29.21 -23.10
N THR A 81 23.82 28.80 -21.93
CA THR A 81 24.68 28.27 -20.85
C THR A 81 25.45 27.04 -21.31
N ASN A 82 24.79 26.06 -21.92
CA ASN A 82 25.45 24.83 -22.37
C ASN A 82 26.45 25.07 -23.52
N VAL A 83 26.17 26.02 -24.42
CA VAL A 83 27.11 26.41 -25.50
C VAL A 83 28.33 27.13 -24.94
N GLU A 84 28.15 28.09 -24.02
CA GLU A 84 29.26 28.81 -23.37
C GLU A 84 30.15 27.85 -22.58
N GLN A 85 29.55 26.95 -21.79
CA GLN A 85 30.26 25.93 -21.04
C GLN A 85 30.96 24.90 -21.95
N SER A 86 30.40 24.56 -23.11
CA SER A 86 31.07 23.68 -24.10
C SER A 86 32.31 24.34 -24.69
N ILE A 87 32.27 25.66 -24.92
CA ILE A 87 33.43 26.42 -25.40
C ILE A 87 34.53 26.44 -24.33
N THR A 88 34.16 26.59 -23.04
CA THR A 88 35.12 26.50 -21.94
C THR A 88 35.80 25.13 -21.87
N ASP A 89 35.04 24.04 -21.97
CA ASP A 89 35.59 22.68 -21.95
C ASP A 89 36.45 22.38 -23.20
N LEU A 90 36.14 22.99 -24.36
CA LEU A 90 36.94 22.87 -25.59
C LEU A 90 38.26 23.66 -25.54
N GLN A 91 38.37 24.62 -24.61
CA GLN A 91 39.57 25.44 -24.40
C GLN A 91 40.45 24.90 -23.26
N ASP A 92 40.09 23.76 -22.66
CA ASP A 92 40.87 23.06 -21.64
C ASP A 92 42.11 22.41 -22.27
N ASP A 93 43.28 22.57 -21.64
CA ASP A 93 44.57 22.12 -22.17
C ASP A 93 44.71 20.57 -22.17
N ASP A 94 43.89 19.85 -21.37
CA ASP A 94 43.88 18.39 -21.23
C ASP A 94 42.60 17.74 -21.85
N PHE A 95 42.40 17.89 -23.15
CA PHE A 95 41.26 17.28 -23.85
C PHE A 95 41.34 15.74 -23.86
N ASN A 96 40.61 15.09 -22.96
CA ASN A 96 40.51 13.63 -22.84
C ASN A 96 39.08 13.11 -23.12
N VAL A 97 38.87 11.79 -23.04
CA VAL A 97 37.57 11.15 -23.34
C VAL A 97 36.44 11.68 -22.43
N ASP A 98 36.74 12.05 -21.18
CA ASP A 98 35.75 12.60 -20.25
C ASP A 98 35.36 14.05 -20.61
N VAL A 99 36.34 14.87 -21.03
CA VAL A 99 36.10 16.23 -21.55
C VAL A 99 35.27 16.16 -22.84
N ALA A 100 35.62 15.26 -23.75
CA ALA A 100 34.87 15.02 -24.98
C ALA A 100 33.42 14.56 -24.71
N GLY A 101 33.23 13.69 -23.73
CA GLY A 101 31.92 13.23 -23.28
C GLY A 101 31.06 14.37 -22.70
N ARG A 102 31.64 15.22 -21.84
CA ARG A 102 30.94 16.40 -21.29
C ARG A 102 30.56 17.41 -22.38
N VAL A 103 31.47 17.69 -23.32
CA VAL A 103 31.21 18.57 -24.47
C VAL A 103 30.06 18.00 -25.32
N ALA A 104 30.07 16.69 -25.60
CA ALA A 104 29.01 16.04 -26.36
C ALA A 104 27.65 16.09 -25.63
N VAL A 105 27.62 15.89 -24.31
CA VAL A 105 26.41 15.97 -23.48
C VAL A 105 25.85 17.39 -23.45
N ARG A 106 26.70 18.41 -23.28
CA ARG A 106 26.27 19.83 -23.27
C ARG A 106 25.75 20.27 -24.64
N ILE A 107 26.41 19.84 -25.73
CA ILE A 107 25.93 20.07 -27.09
C ILE A 107 24.57 19.38 -27.31
N GLY A 108 24.43 18.12 -26.89
CA GLY A 108 23.17 17.38 -26.96
C GLY A 108 22.03 18.06 -26.17
N THR A 109 22.34 18.55 -24.97
CA THR A 109 21.39 19.27 -24.11
C THR A 109 20.96 20.60 -24.74
N ALA A 110 21.90 21.33 -25.34
CA ALA A 110 21.59 22.54 -26.10
C ALA A 110 20.69 22.25 -27.30
N LEU A 111 20.93 21.16 -28.04
CA LEU A 111 20.13 20.78 -29.21
C LEU A 111 18.73 20.32 -28.83
N ALA A 112 18.60 19.54 -27.75
CA ALA A 112 17.29 19.14 -27.22
C ALA A 112 16.49 20.36 -26.75
N ALA A 113 17.16 21.35 -26.12
CA ALA A 113 16.53 22.61 -25.75
C ALA A 113 16.15 23.47 -26.98
N MET A 114 16.94 23.45 -28.07
CA MET A 114 16.61 24.09 -29.34
C MET A 114 15.39 23.44 -30.01
N ASP A 115 15.35 22.11 -30.09
CA ASP A 115 14.24 21.34 -30.65
C ASP A 115 12.94 21.60 -29.87
N GLN A 116 13.04 21.65 -28.55
CA GLN A 116 11.91 21.98 -27.70
C GLN A 116 11.45 23.43 -27.86
N ALA A 117 12.37 24.40 -27.94
CA ALA A 117 12.01 25.79 -28.22
C ALA A 117 11.28 25.91 -29.58
N TYR A 118 11.77 25.19 -30.59
CA TYR A 118 11.14 25.14 -31.91
C TYR A 118 9.76 24.48 -31.88
N THR A 119 9.59 23.40 -31.11
CA THR A 119 8.29 22.74 -30.90
C THR A 119 7.29 23.67 -30.23
N ILE A 120 7.70 24.39 -29.18
CA ILE A 120 6.85 25.39 -28.52
C ILE A 120 6.45 26.49 -29.52
N ILE A 121 7.40 26.98 -30.33
CA ILE A 121 7.11 27.97 -31.37
C ILE A 121 6.11 27.41 -32.39
N ALA A 122 6.33 26.20 -32.91
CA ALA A 122 5.45 25.56 -33.89
C ALA A 122 4.05 25.32 -33.33
N GLU A 123 3.93 24.89 -32.08
CA GLU A 123 2.64 24.70 -31.40
C GLU A 123 1.91 26.02 -31.16
N GLU A 124 2.57 27.06 -30.64
CA GLU A 124 1.94 28.36 -30.43
C GLU A 124 1.52 29.03 -31.74
N VAL A 125 2.30 28.87 -32.81
CA VAL A 125 1.98 29.41 -34.14
C VAL A 125 0.86 28.63 -34.82
N ALA A 126 0.76 27.32 -34.56
CA ALA A 126 -0.31 26.47 -35.09
C ALA A 126 -1.60 26.50 -34.25
N LYS A 127 -1.65 27.27 -33.14
CA LYS A 127 -2.87 27.43 -32.33
C LYS A 127 -3.92 28.27 -33.04
N LYS A 128 -5.14 27.74 -33.07
CA LYS A 128 -6.36 28.45 -33.46
C LYS A 128 -6.87 29.30 -32.30
N ALA A 129 -7.82 30.20 -32.59
CA ALA A 129 -8.40 31.11 -31.59
C ALA A 129 -9.13 30.40 -30.42
N ASP A 130 -9.48 29.12 -30.58
CA ASP A 130 -10.08 28.25 -29.56
C ASP A 130 -9.06 27.50 -28.69
N GLY A 131 -7.76 27.70 -28.93
CA GLY A 131 -6.67 27.04 -28.21
C GLY A 131 -6.26 25.66 -28.76
N THR A 132 -6.93 25.15 -29.80
CA THR A 132 -6.57 23.88 -30.46
C THR A 132 -5.43 24.06 -31.45
N VAL A 133 -4.50 23.11 -31.50
CA VAL A 133 -3.33 23.14 -32.41
C VAL A 133 -3.68 22.46 -33.73
N ASP A 134 -3.51 23.14 -34.86
CA ASP A 134 -3.64 22.53 -36.18
C ASP A 134 -2.44 21.61 -36.45
N ALA A 135 -2.65 20.30 -36.35
CA ALA A 135 -1.59 19.31 -36.50
C ALA A 135 -0.90 19.39 -37.87
N ALA A 136 -1.61 19.70 -38.96
CA ALA A 136 -1.01 19.78 -40.30
C ALA A 136 -0.08 21.00 -40.44
N VAL A 137 -0.48 22.14 -39.85
CA VAL A 137 0.34 23.36 -39.83
C VAL A 137 1.54 23.20 -38.90
N ARG A 138 1.33 22.60 -37.72
CA ARG A 138 2.41 22.27 -36.78
C ARG A 138 3.42 21.34 -37.45
N ASP A 139 2.98 20.24 -38.04
CA ASP A 139 3.86 19.23 -38.64
C ASP A 139 4.63 19.81 -39.85
N GLY A 140 3.97 20.63 -40.67
CA GLY A 140 4.65 21.35 -41.76
C GLY A 140 5.67 22.39 -41.30
N LEU A 141 5.46 23.03 -40.13
CA LEU A 141 6.46 23.89 -39.50
C LEU A 141 7.62 23.06 -38.96
N MET A 142 7.34 21.91 -38.34
CA MET A 142 8.37 21.00 -37.81
C MET A 142 9.25 20.38 -38.90
N ASP A 143 8.73 20.20 -40.12
CA ASP A 143 9.50 19.73 -41.29
C ASP A 143 10.61 20.70 -41.71
N LEU A 144 10.47 22.00 -41.42
CA LEU A 144 11.52 23.00 -41.67
C LEU A 144 12.75 22.82 -40.76
N TRP A 145 12.63 22.02 -39.70
CA TRP A 145 13.75 21.66 -38.83
C TRP A 145 14.57 20.46 -39.33
N ASN A 146 14.01 19.60 -40.19
CA ASN A 146 14.70 18.40 -40.68
C ASN A 146 16.06 18.67 -41.39
N PRO A 147 16.28 19.79 -42.11
CA PRO A 147 17.60 20.15 -42.64
C PRO A 147 18.69 20.36 -41.57
N TRP A 148 18.32 20.57 -40.29
CA TRP A 148 19.27 20.70 -39.18
C TRP A 148 19.88 19.37 -38.73
N ALA A 149 19.42 18.23 -39.26
CA ALA A 149 20.12 16.95 -39.16
C ALA A 149 21.35 16.87 -40.09
N GLN A 150 21.46 17.77 -41.08
CA GLN A 150 22.52 17.74 -42.10
C GLN A 150 23.96 17.91 -41.55
N PRO A 151 24.24 18.80 -40.58
CA PRO A 151 25.58 18.90 -39.97
C PRO A 151 26.06 17.62 -39.28
N TRP A 152 25.14 16.70 -38.95
CA TRP A 152 25.45 15.41 -38.34
C TRP A 152 25.78 14.33 -39.35
N LYS A 153 25.35 14.50 -40.61
CA LYS A 153 25.79 13.65 -41.74
C LYS A 153 27.27 13.83 -42.03
N ASP A 154 27.80 15.03 -41.77
CA ASP A 154 29.21 15.39 -42.01
C ASP A 154 30.17 14.94 -40.88
N LEU A 155 29.64 14.48 -39.73
CA LEU A 155 30.44 13.96 -38.60
C LEU A 155 30.88 12.49 -38.77
N GLY A 156 30.39 11.79 -39.81
CA GLY A 156 30.57 10.35 -40.02
C GLY A 156 31.94 9.92 -40.56
N GLU A 157 32.82 10.83 -40.98
CA GLU A 157 34.11 10.46 -41.59
C GLU A 157 35.13 9.81 -40.60
N GLY A 158 34.91 9.91 -39.29
CA GLY A 158 35.89 9.49 -38.27
C GLY A 158 35.84 8.02 -37.80
N ALA A 159 34.79 7.26 -38.06
CA ALA A 159 34.59 5.91 -37.49
C ALA A 159 34.45 4.77 -38.52
N GLY A 160 34.80 5.03 -39.79
CA GLY A 160 34.32 4.22 -40.92
C GLY A 160 34.88 2.79 -41.05
N ASN A 161 36.10 2.51 -40.60
CA ASN A 161 36.80 1.30 -41.03
C ASN A 161 36.27 -0.02 -40.41
N LEU A 162 35.89 -0.03 -39.13
CA LEU A 162 35.35 -1.23 -38.47
C LEU A 162 33.89 -1.50 -38.87
N LEU A 163 33.09 -0.45 -39.02
CA LEU A 163 31.68 -0.56 -39.40
C LEU A 163 31.54 -0.93 -40.88
N ASN A 164 32.40 -0.40 -41.77
CA ASN A 164 32.45 -0.84 -43.16
C ASN A 164 32.98 -2.27 -43.31
N ALA A 165 33.94 -2.70 -42.48
CA ALA A 165 34.39 -4.09 -42.43
C ALA A 165 33.27 -5.05 -41.95
N PHE A 166 32.49 -4.64 -40.95
CA PHE A 166 31.31 -5.38 -40.50
C PHE A 166 30.21 -5.44 -41.59
N GLY A 167 29.91 -4.31 -42.24
CA GLY A 167 28.95 -4.24 -43.34
C GLY A 167 29.30 -5.19 -44.49
N SER A 168 30.54 -5.14 -44.97
CA SER A 168 31.02 -5.99 -46.07
C SER A 168 31.14 -7.47 -45.67
N SER A 169 31.59 -7.77 -44.46
CA SER A 169 31.87 -9.15 -44.02
C SER A 169 30.65 -9.89 -43.46
N VAL A 170 29.69 -9.18 -42.86
CA VAL A 170 28.56 -9.76 -42.12
C VAL A 170 27.21 -9.45 -42.78
N LEU A 171 27.02 -8.22 -43.28
CA LEU A 171 25.73 -7.79 -43.83
C LEU A 171 25.68 -7.84 -45.37
N GLY A 172 26.81 -8.09 -46.05
CA GLY A 172 26.89 -8.04 -47.51
C GLY A 172 26.69 -6.62 -48.08
N VAL A 173 26.98 -5.59 -47.29
CA VAL A 173 26.78 -4.18 -47.62
C VAL A 173 28.13 -3.47 -47.70
N ASP A 174 28.52 -3.10 -48.92
CA ASP A 174 29.67 -2.21 -49.13
C ASP A 174 29.32 -0.78 -48.72
N ASP A 175 30.28 -0.10 -48.08
CA ASP A 175 30.18 1.26 -47.55
C ASP A 175 28.94 1.49 -46.65
N LEU A 176 28.79 0.64 -45.64
CA LEU A 176 27.71 0.72 -44.66
C LEU A 176 27.57 2.11 -44.03
N VAL A 177 28.69 2.78 -43.76
CA VAL A 177 28.72 4.14 -43.17
C VAL A 177 28.10 5.17 -44.11
N GLY A 178 28.48 5.15 -45.40
CA GLY A 178 27.90 6.04 -46.41
C GLY A 178 26.38 5.84 -46.54
N LYS A 179 25.93 4.57 -46.60
CA LYS A 179 24.50 4.25 -46.70
C LYS A 179 23.70 4.64 -45.46
N LEU A 180 24.26 4.51 -44.26
CA LEU A 180 23.64 5.00 -43.03
C LEU A 180 23.47 6.52 -43.04
N GLY A 181 24.44 7.24 -43.60
CA GLY A 181 24.36 8.70 -43.77
C GLY A 181 23.24 9.15 -44.71
N GLU A 182 22.92 8.36 -45.73
CA GLU A 182 21.83 8.64 -46.67
C GLU A 182 20.43 8.48 -46.04
N VAL A 183 20.27 7.54 -45.12
CA VAL A 183 19.00 7.21 -44.45
C VAL A 183 18.89 7.78 -43.04
N LEU A 184 19.83 8.64 -42.64
CA LEU A 184 19.82 9.31 -41.33
C LEU A 184 18.60 10.25 -41.24
N THR A 185 17.78 9.99 -40.24
CA THR A 185 16.56 10.75 -39.92
C THR A 185 16.55 11.13 -38.45
N LEU A 186 15.76 12.14 -38.12
CA LEU A 186 15.50 12.53 -36.74
C LEU A 186 14.14 11.95 -36.33
N ASP A 187 14.15 10.94 -35.45
CA ASP A 187 12.95 10.38 -34.84
C ASP A 187 12.61 11.17 -33.56
N ARG A 188 11.37 11.62 -33.48
CA ARG A 188 10.83 12.46 -32.39
C ARG A 188 9.66 11.82 -31.67
N THR A 189 9.39 10.55 -31.93
CA THR A 189 8.26 9.82 -31.34
C THR A 189 8.35 9.87 -29.81
N GLY A 190 7.30 10.39 -29.15
CA GLY A 190 7.27 10.53 -27.69
C GLY A 190 8.00 11.77 -27.12
N GLY A 191 8.38 12.74 -27.96
CA GLY A 191 8.99 14.01 -27.52
C GLY A 191 10.47 13.90 -27.12
N GLN A 192 11.17 12.89 -27.64
CA GLN A 192 12.60 12.68 -27.42
C GLN A 192 13.40 13.04 -28.68
N PHE A 193 14.65 13.49 -28.51
CA PHE A 193 15.58 13.71 -29.62
C PHE A 193 16.35 12.42 -29.91
N ILE A 194 15.98 11.70 -30.97
CA ILE A 194 16.65 10.46 -31.40
C ILE A 194 17.11 10.63 -32.84
N LEU A 195 18.42 10.58 -33.06
CA LEU A 195 18.97 10.46 -34.40
C LEU A 195 18.98 8.98 -34.78
N VAL A 196 18.33 8.58 -35.86
CA VAL A 196 18.23 7.18 -36.28
C VAL A 196 18.54 7.04 -37.77
N ALA A 197 19.40 6.09 -38.10
CA ALA A 197 19.59 5.60 -39.45
C ALA A 197 19.11 4.14 -39.51
N LEU A 198 18.05 3.89 -40.26
CA LEU A 198 17.49 2.55 -40.44
C LEU A 198 17.68 2.10 -41.89
N LEU A 199 18.45 1.03 -42.06
CA LEU A 199 18.53 0.29 -43.31
C LEU A 199 17.56 -0.89 -43.22
N ASP A 200 16.44 -0.75 -43.93
CA ASP A 200 15.46 -1.82 -44.13
C ASP A 200 15.79 -2.63 -45.40
N ASP A 201 15.36 -3.88 -45.49
CA ASP A 201 15.57 -4.79 -46.64
C ASP A 201 17.04 -5.09 -47.02
N LEU A 202 17.91 -5.36 -46.04
CA LEU A 202 19.27 -5.84 -46.33
C LEU A 202 19.25 -7.27 -46.91
N PRO A 203 20.21 -7.62 -47.79
CA PRO A 203 20.27 -8.94 -48.42
C PRO A 203 20.44 -10.04 -47.37
N THR A 204 19.88 -11.22 -47.67
CA THR A 204 20.08 -12.40 -46.84
C THR A 204 21.59 -12.66 -46.66
N ALA A 205 22.04 -12.78 -45.41
CA ALA A 205 23.43 -13.02 -45.07
C ALA A 205 23.61 -14.38 -44.39
N ASN A 206 24.82 -14.95 -44.45
CA ASN A 206 25.14 -16.21 -43.78
C ASN A 206 26.12 -15.95 -42.63
N LEU A 207 25.76 -16.35 -41.42
CA LEU A 207 26.61 -16.31 -40.24
C LEU A 207 26.95 -17.75 -39.81
N GLY A 208 28.05 -18.28 -40.35
CA GLY A 208 28.43 -19.68 -40.14
C GLY A 208 27.39 -20.64 -40.71
N ALA A 209 26.78 -21.46 -39.85
CA ALA A 209 25.69 -22.37 -40.22
C ALA A 209 24.29 -21.74 -40.14
N MET A 210 24.16 -20.45 -39.78
CA MET A 210 22.87 -19.75 -39.67
C MET A 210 22.67 -18.82 -40.87
N LYS A 211 21.42 -18.73 -41.34
CA LYS A 211 21.03 -17.79 -42.40
C LYS A 211 20.22 -16.66 -41.78
N LEU A 212 20.61 -15.43 -42.07
CA LEU A 212 19.99 -14.19 -41.61
C LEU A 212 19.04 -13.71 -42.72
N ASP A 213 17.73 -13.81 -42.52
CA ASP A 213 16.71 -13.34 -43.45
C ASP A 213 16.02 -12.07 -42.94
N GLN A 214 15.44 -11.26 -43.83
CA GLN A 214 14.83 -9.95 -43.53
C GLN A 214 15.67 -9.12 -42.54
N VAL A 215 16.92 -8.89 -42.92
CA VAL A 215 17.90 -8.22 -42.07
C VAL A 215 17.61 -6.71 -42.07
N LYS A 216 17.48 -6.13 -40.88
CA LYS A 216 17.38 -4.68 -40.67
C LYS A 216 18.51 -4.22 -39.77
N PHE A 217 19.17 -3.14 -40.14
CA PHE A 217 20.24 -2.57 -39.34
C PHE A 217 19.89 -1.12 -38.98
N GLU A 218 19.90 -0.83 -37.69
CA GLU A 218 19.56 0.46 -37.09
C GLU A 218 20.80 0.99 -36.36
N ALA A 219 21.23 2.21 -36.68
CA ALA A 219 22.18 2.97 -35.87
C ALA A 219 21.43 4.13 -35.22
N PHE A 220 21.61 4.34 -33.93
CA PHE A 220 20.89 5.38 -33.20
C PHE A 220 21.79 6.16 -32.24
N LEU A 221 21.50 7.45 -32.10
CA LEU A 221 22.01 8.31 -31.05
C LEU A 221 20.81 8.87 -30.28
N GLN A 222 20.66 8.42 -29.03
CA GLN A 222 19.60 8.83 -28.12
C GLN A 222 20.20 9.50 -26.89
N PHE A 223 19.55 10.52 -26.36
CA PHE A 223 19.93 11.09 -25.07
C PHE A 223 18.98 10.57 -23.99
N SER A 224 19.55 10.05 -22.90
CA SER A 224 18.77 9.57 -21.76
C SER A 224 18.45 10.73 -20.82
N ASP A 225 17.16 11.01 -20.66
CA ASP A 225 16.68 12.06 -19.76
C ASP A 225 16.39 11.47 -18.38
N ARG A 226 16.99 12.03 -17.32
CA ARG A 226 16.60 11.75 -15.94
C ARG A 226 15.75 12.89 -15.40
N GLU A 227 14.56 12.58 -14.88
CA GLU A 227 13.73 13.57 -14.20
C GLU A 227 14.42 14.02 -12.90
N VAL A 228 14.63 15.32 -12.76
CA VAL A 228 15.14 15.99 -11.56
C VAL A 228 13.95 16.54 -10.78
N ALA A 229 13.63 15.90 -9.66
CA ALA A 229 12.57 16.36 -8.78
C ALA A 229 13.02 17.63 -8.03
N ASN A 230 12.26 18.72 -8.16
CA ASN A 230 12.43 19.99 -7.44
C ASN A 230 13.83 20.65 -7.57
N PRO A 231 14.27 21.06 -8.78
CA PRO A 231 15.57 21.71 -8.95
C PRO A 231 15.63 23.11 -8.31
N ILE A 232 16.76 23.44 -7.72
CA ILE A 232 17.03 24.78 -7.16
C ILE A 232 17.26 25.81 -8.29
N GLU A 233 16.99 27.09 -8.05
CA GLU A 233 17.05 28.17 -9.07
C GLU A 233 18.40 28.27 -9.81
N THR A 234 19.49 27.84 -9.18
CA THR A 234 20.82 27.82 -9.78
C THR A 234 21.04 26.64 -10.73
N GLU A 235 20.27 25.55 -10.60
CA GLU A 235 20.36 24.35 -11.45
C GLU A 235 19.44 24.41 -12.66
N LYS A 236 18.30 25.13 -12.55
CA LYS A 236 17.32 25.28 -13.65
C LYS A 236 17.93 25.71 -15.00
N PRO A 237 18.93 26.62 -15.06
CA PRO A 237 19.57 26.99 -16.33
C PRO A 237 20.34 25.85 -17.03
N GLU A 238 20.62 24.74 -16.34
CA GLU A 238 21.34 23.58 -16.88
C GLU A 238 20.39 22.41 -17.21
N LEU A 239 19.10 22.57 -16.96
CA LEU A 239 18.08 21.54 -17.10
C LEU A 239 17.11 21.84 -18.25
N ILE A 240 16.51 20.78 -18.79
CA ILE A 240 15.49 20.85 -19.84
C ILE A 240 14.10 20.83 -19.16
N GLU A 241 13.30 21.87 -19.32
CA GLU A 241 11.95 21.92 -18.75
C GLU A 241 10.92 21.40 -19.75
N ARG A 242 10.25 20.26 -19.48
CA ARG A 242 9.15 19.73 -20.30
C ARG A 242 7.87 19.58 -19.46
N ASN A 243 6.77 20.20 -19.88
CA ASN A 243 5.46 20.09 -19.22
C ASN A 243 5.49 20.35 -17.70
N GLY A 244 6.30 21.31 -17.24
CA GLY A 244 6.46 21.66 -15.82
C GLY A 244 7.36 20.70 -15.01
N LYS A 245 8.04 19.76 -15.67
CA LYS A 245 9.05 18.86 -15.10
C LYS A 245 10.43 19.19 -15.65
N TRP A 246 11.47 18.92 -14.87
CA TRP A 246 12.85 19.26 -15.24
C TRP A 246 13.65 17.98 -15.47
N PHE A 247 14.41 17.95 -16.56
CA PHE A 247 15.17 16.79 -17.00
C PHE A 247 16.64 17.16 -17.14
N ARG A 248 17.51 16.25 -16.71
CA ARG A 248 18.95 16.34 -16.96
C ARG A 248 19.31 15.34 -18.05
N GLY A 249 19.93 15.83 -19.12
CA GLY A 249 20.52 14.99 -20.15
C GLY A 249 21.81 14.40 -19.60
N ASP A 250 21.72 13.27 -18.91
CA ASP A 250 22.86 12.73 -18.16
C ASP A 250 23.81 11.91 -19.04
N VAL A 251 23.30 11.27 -20.11
CA VAL A 251 24.08 10.35 -20.93
C VAL A 251 23.65 10.41 -22.40
N ALA A 252 24.62 10.61 -23.30
CA ALA A 252 24.48 10.33 -24.73
C ALA A 252 24.66 8.82 -24.97
N ILE A 253 23.64 8.18 -25.51
CA ILE A 253 23.60 6.76 -25.81
C ILE A 253 23.74 6.58 -27.32
N LEU A 254 24.94 6.19 -27.75
CA LEU A 254 25.18 5.75 -29.11
C LEU A 254 25.00 4.23 -29.15
N GLY A 255 24.23 3.75 -30.12
CA GLY A 255 24.04 2.31 -30.27
C GLY A 255 23.79 1.87 -31.70
N VAL A 256 23.98 0.57 -31.91
CA VAL A 256 23.62 -0.15 -33.13
C VAL A 256 22.72 -1.33 -32.77
N ARG A 257 21.76 -1.63 -33.63
CA ARG A 257 20.81 -2.73 -33.47
C ARG A 257 20.63 -3.45 -34.80
N LEU A 258 20.75 -4.77 -34.76
CA LEU A 258 20.50 -5.68 -35.86
C LEU A 258 19.22 -6.46 -35.57
N ARG A 259 18.25 -6.44 -36.47
CA ARG A 259 17.04 -7.29 -36.42
C ARG A 259 17.04 -8.24 -37.61
N THR A 260 16.76 -9.51 -37.38
CA THR A 260 16.75 -10.50 -38.46
C THR A 260 15.89 -11.72 -38.10
N LEU A 261 15.25 -12.32 -39.10
CA LEU A 261 14.72 -13.67 -38.99
C LEU A 261 15.89 -14.66 -39.09
N LEU A 262 16.25 -15.28 -37.97
CA LEU A 262 17.28 -16.30 -37.94
C LEU A 262 16.71 -17.63 -38.45
N GLU A 263 17.23 -18.14 -39.57
CA GLU A 263 16.99 -19.50 -40.03
C GLU A 263 18.13 -20.42 -39.54
N PRO A 264 17.87 -21.36 -38.62
CA PRO A 264 18.90 -22.26 -38.12
C PRO A 264 19.27 -23.29 -39.19
N GLY A 265 20.52 -23.30 -39.68
CA GLY A 265 21.01 -24.35 -40.59
C GLY A 265 21.44 -25.64 -39.89
N ILE A 266 20.94 -25.89 -38.68
CA ILE A 266 21.23 -27.08 -37.87
C ILE A 266 20.77 -28.36 -38.60
N THR A 267 19.75 -28.28 -39.45
CA THR A 267 19.28 -29.38 -40.30
C THR A 267 20.17 -29.65 -41.51
N ASN A 268 21.16 -28.82 -41.82
CA ASN A 268 22.11 -29.07 -42.91
C ASN A 268 23.23 -30.05 -42.53
N ASP A 269 23.36 -30.39 -41.24
CA ASP A 269 24.34 -31.34 -40.74
C ASP A 269 23.98 -32.80 -41.13
N PRO A 270 24.90 -33.56 -41.77
CA PRO A 270 24.64 -34.93 -42.21
C PRO A 270 24.32 -35.94 -41.09
N LEU A 271 24.76 -35.67 -39.87
CA LEU A 271 24.56 -36.48 -38.68
C LEU A 271 23.14 -36.22 -38.12
N LEU A 272 22.72 -34.96 -38.06
CA LEU A 272 21.36 -34.58 -37.63
C LEU A 272 20.28 -34.99 -38.65
N LYS A 273 20.57 -34.95 -39.97
CA LYS A 273 19.69 -35.52 -41.01
C LYS A 273 19.43 -37.02 -40.85
N LYS A 274 20.39 -37.78 -40.30
CA LYS A 274 20.22 -39.21 -40.02
C LYS A 274 19.38 -39.49 -38.77
N VAL A 275 19.40 -38.57 -37.81
CA VAL A 275 18.62 -38.66 -36.57
C VAL A 275 17.18 -38.11 -36.77
N MET A 276 16.96 -37.29 -37.81
CA MET A 276 15.69 -36.60 -38.10
C MET A 276 15.13 -36.85 -39.53
N PRO A 277 14.75 -38.09 -39.89
CA PRO A 277 14.16 -38.33 -41.21
C PRO A 277 12.75 -37.71 -41.34
N GLY A 278 12.61 -36.67 -42.16
CA GLY A 278 11.30 -36.20 -42.66
C GLY A 278 10.69 -34.94 -42.04
N SER A 279 11.39 -34.21 -41.16
CA SER A 279 10.92 -32.89 -40.70
C SER A 279 11.31 -31.80 -41.69
N SER A 280 10.36 -30.97 -42.12
CA SER A 280 10.67 -29.72 -42.86
C SER A 280 11.41 -28.76 -41.94
N ASP A 281 12.31 -27.94 -42.51
CA ASP A 281 13.02 -26.91 -41.76
C ASP A 281 12.02 -25.97 -41.05
N PRO A 282 12.20 -25.71 -39.74
CA PRO A 282 11.35 -24.76 -39.04
C PRO A 282 11.51 -23.38 -39.68
N LYS A 283 10.40 -22.81 -40.19
CA LYS A 283 10.37 -21.44 -40.70
C LYS A 283 10.15 -20.47 -39.55
N THR A 284 11.02 -19.48 -39.45
CA THR A 284 10.99 -18.44 -38.43
C THR A 284 9.87 -17.45 -38.68
N THR A 285 9.16 -17.04 -37.63
CA THR A 285 8.09 -16.03 -37.70
C THR A 285 8.38 -14.78 -36.83
N SER A 286 9.46 -14.77 -36.07
CA SER A 286 9.82 -13.68 -35.14
C SER A 286 11.26 -13.20 -35.35
N HIS A 287 11.45 -11.88 -35.45
CA HIS A 287 12.79 -11.30 -35.56
C HIS A 287 13.56 -11.48 -34.25
N THR A 288 14.83 -11.84 -34.35
CA THR A 288 15.80 -11.74 -33.26
C THR A 288 16.51 -10.41 -33.37
N ALA A 289 16.56 -9.67 -32.27
CA ALA A 289 17.30 -8.41 -32.18
C ALA A 289 18.62 -8.62 -31.42
N VAL A 290 19.69 -8.01 -31.90
CA VAL A 290 21.00 -7.94 -31.25
C VAL A 290 21.39 -6.47 -31.21
N SER A 291 21.67 -5.94 -30.01
CA SER A 291 21.95 -4.53 -29.81
C SER A 291 23.26 -4.32 -29.07
N LEU A 292 23.95 -3.22 -29.37
CA LEU A 292 25.12 -2.75 -28.66
C LEU A 292 24.97 -1.25 -28.45
N ASP A 293 24.99 -0.79 -27.20
CA ASP A 293 24.96 0.64 -26.90
C ASP A 293 25.99 1.06 -25.85
N THR A 294 26.28 2.36 -25.76
CA THR A 294 27.26 2.91 -24.82
C THR A 294 26.82 2.89 -23.35
N ALA A 295 25.57 2.54 -23.03
CA ALA A 295 25.01 2.59 -21.68
C ALA A 295 24.90 1.21 -21.00
N GLN A 296 24.54 0.16 -21.74
CA GLN A 296 24.38 -1.22 -21.26
C GLN A 296 25.37 -2.19 -21.94
N GLY A 297 26.09 -1.73 -22.97
CA GLY A 297 26.95 -2.58 -23.77
C GLY A 297 26.13 -3.50 -24.68
N PHE A 298 26.59 -4.73 -24.84
CA PHE A 298 25.95 -5.74 -25.69
C PHE A 298 24.71 -6.33 -25.00
N TYR A 299 23.57 -6.40 -25.68
CA TYR A 299 22.37 -7.09 -25.21
C TYR A 299 21.56 -7.73 -26.35
N LEU A 300 20.72 -8.70 -26.01
CA LEU A 300 19.89 -9.46 -26.93
C LEU A 300 18.40 -9.07 -26.76
N GLY A 301 17.62 -8.99 -27.82
CA GLY A 301 16.18 -8.66 -27.76
C GLY A 301 15.84 -7.20 -28.07
N ASP A 302 14.53 -6.92 -28.17
CA ASP A 302 13.97 -5.66 -28.70
C ASP A 302 13.89 -4.51 -27.69
N GLY A 303 14.49 -4.64 -26.50
CA GLY A 303 14.51 -3.56 -25.52
C GLY A 303 15.17 -3.90 -24.18
N ARG A 304 15.40 -2.87 -23.37
CA ARG A 304 16.17 -2.90 -22.11
C ARG A 304 15.59 -3.78 -20.99
N GLY A 305 14.36 -4.28 -21.13
CA GLY A 305 13.64 -5.03 -20.11
C GLY A 305 13.68 -6.55 -20.25
N ASN A 306 14.18 -7.09 -21.38
CA ASN A 306 14.21 -8.54 -21.62
C ASN A 306 15.40 -8.90 -22.53
N GLU A 307 16.55 -9.23 -21.91
CA GLU A 307 17.81 -9.52 -22.62
C GLU A 307 17.87 -10.96 -23.17
N ARG A 308 16.91 -11.33 -24.04
CA ARG A 308 16.79 -12.70 -24.59
C ARG A 308 16.60 -12.71 -26.11
N ALA A 309 17.42 -13.50 -26.80
CA ALA A 309 17.27 -13.86 -28.20
C ALA A 309 16.60 -15.23 -28.33
N VAL A 310 15.38 -15.28 -28.87
CA VAL A 310 14.67 -16.53 -29.14
C VAL A 310 15.13 -17.09 -30.48
N LEU A 311 15.81 -18.24 -30.43
CA LEU A 311 16.19 -19.04 -31.59
C LEU A 311 15.02 -19.97 -31.94
N PRO A 312 14.47 -19.87 -33.17
CA PRO A 312 13.33 -20.63 -33.64
C PRO A 312 13.75 -22.07 -34.01
N VAL A 313 14.16 -22.86 -33.02
CA VAL A 313 14.57 -24.24 -33.20
C VAL A 313 13.41 -25.15 -32.80
N ARG A 314 12.77 -25.77 -33.79
CA ARG A 314 11.77 -26.82 -33.56
C ARG A 314 12.38 -28.18 -33.87
N PHE A 315 12.57 -29.00 -32.86
CA PHE A 315 13.02 -30.38 -33.00
C PHE A 315 11.88 -31.30 -32.59
N SER A 316 11.42 -32.17 -33.49
CA SER A 316 10.33 -33.10 -33.23
C SER A 316 10.83 -34.53 -33.39
N PHE A 317 10.71 -35.31 -32.31
CA PHE A 317 10.95 -36.75 -32.26
C PHE A 317 9.63 -37.44 -31.81
N PRO A 318 9.36 -38.71 -32.19
CA PRO A 318 8.14 -39.38 -31.73
C PRO A 318 7.94 -39.28 -30.20
N GLY A 319 6.89 -38.57 -29.78
CA GLY A 319 6.55 -38.35 -28.38
C GLY A 319 7.31 -37.21 -27.65
N VAL A 320 8.27 -36.54 -28.26
CA VAL A 320 8.98 -35.38 -27.66
C VAL A 320 9.26 -34.31 -28.69
N GLU A 321 8.93 -33.07 -28.38
CA GLU A 321 9.07 -31.91 -29.24
C GLU A 321 9.75 -30.77 -28.46
N LEU A 322 10.92 -30.33 -28.90
CA LEU A 322 11.49 -29.04 -28.48
C LEU A 322 10.96 -27.96 -29.40
N ARG A 323 10.41 -26.88 -28.83
CA ARG A 323 9.70 -25.84 -29.58
C ARG A 323 10.51 -24.57 -29.79
N GLU A 324 11.29 -24.20 -28.80
CA GLU A 324 11.99 -22.91 -28.74
C GLU A 324 13.29 -23.10 -27.97
N VAL A 325 14.36 -22.43 -28.41
CA VAL A 325 15.62 -22.31 -27.67
C VAL A 325 15.89 -20.82 -27.54
N ALA A 326 16.14 -20.28 -26.36
CA ALA A 326 16.47 -18.87 -26.20
C ALA A 326 17.83 -18.70 -25.51
N LEU A 327 18.61 -17.76 -26.02
CA LEU A 327 19.88 -17.34 -25.44
C LEU A 327 19.65 -16.02 -24.70
N GLY A 328 19.96 -15.96 -23.41
CA GLY A 328 19.86 -14.75 -22.60
C GLY A 328 21.19 -14.39 -21.95
N ILE A 329 21.32 -13.13 -21.53
CA ILE A 329 22.46 -12.66 -20.75
C ILE A 329 22.01 -12.44 -19.30
N LEU A 330 22.78 -12.95 -18.35
CA LEU A 330 22.59 -12.71 -16.93
C LEU A 330 23.51 -11.58 -16.50
N ARG A 331 22.98 -10.68 -15.65
CA ARG A 331 23.72 -9.56 -15.09
C ARG A 331 23.63 -9.51 -13.57
N ASN A 332 24.68 -9.01 -12.92
CA ASN A 332 24.65 -8.67 -11.50
C ASN A 332 23.86 -7.37 -11.24
N PRO A 333 23.59 -6.99 -9.98
CA PRO A 333 22.97 -5.70 -9.64
C PRO A 333 23.74 -4.47 -10.14
N GLU A 334 25.04 -4.60 -10.39
CA GLU A 334 25.92 -3.57 -10.98
C GLU A 334 25.84 -3.51 -12.52
N ARG A 335 24.98 -4.35 -13.14
CA ARG A 335 24.71 -4.48 -14.58
C ARG A 335 25.85 -5.05 -15.41
N GLU A 336 26.83 -5.68 -14.80
CA GLU A 336 27.88 -6.42 -15.49
C GLU A 336 27.36 -7.80 -15.93
N ALA A 337 27.75 -8.26 -17.12
CA ALA A 337 27.40 -9.60 -17.59
C ALA A 337 28.13 -10.65 -16.76
N THR A 338 27.37 -11.41 -15.97
CA THR A 338 27.90 -12.48 -15.10
C THR A 338 27.82 -13.85 -15.76
N GLY A 339 26.91 -14.03 -16.71
CA GLY A 339 26.71 -15.32 -17.34
C GLY A 339 25.84 -15.26 -18.59
N VAL A 340 25.78 -16.38 -19.30
CA VAL A 340 24.90 -16.60 -20.45
C VAL A 340 23.94 -17.73 -20.11
N GLU A 341 22.64 -17.51 -20.31
CA GLU A 341 21.63 -18.55 -20.14
C GLU A 341 21.18 -19.11 -21.49
N LEU A 342 21.09 -20.43 -21.59
CA LEU A 342 20.47 -21.13 -22.71
C LEU A 342 19.22 -21.83 -22.18
N THR A 343 18.04 -21.41 -22.64
CA THR A 343 16.74 -21.95 -22.20
C THR A 343 16.01 -22.62 -23.35
N THR A 344 15.12 -23.56 -23.06
CA THR A 344 14.31 -24.25 -24.05
C THR A 344 12.94 -24.65 -23.50
N SER A 345 11.99 -24.84 -24.43
CA SER A 345 10.65 -25.35 -24.17
C SER A 345 10.50 -26.76 -24.72
N ILE A 346 10.20 -27.73 -23.85
CA ILE A 346 10.06 -29.16 -24.17
C ILE A 346 8.59 -29.56 -24.01
N ALA A 347 7.97 -30.10 -25.05
CA ALA A 347 6.66 -30.72 -25.01
C ALA A 347 6.80 -32.23 -25.23
N ALA A 348 6.36 -33.05 -24.28
CA ALA A 348 6.39 -34.49 -24.38
C ALA A 348 4.97 -35.08 -24.35
N LYS A 349 4.75 -36.18 -25.08
CA LYS A 349 3.50 -36.95 -25.11
C LYS A 349 3.82 -38.43 -25.01
N LEU A 350 3.15 -39.11 -24.08
CA LEU A 350 3.14 -40.57 -23.99
C LEU A 350 1.77 -41.08 -24.47
N GLY A 351 1.66 -41.35 -25.76
CA GLY A 351 0.38 -41.65 -26.42
C GLY A 351 -0.63 -40.52 -26.26
N ASP A 352 -1.92 -40.86 -26.15
CA ASP A 352 -3.00 -39.91 -25.81
C ASP A 352 -3.21 -39.75 -24.30
N ALA A 353 -2.47 -40.52 -23.48
CA ALA A 353 -2.72 -40.66 -22.06
C ALA A 353 -2.02 -39.60 -21.20
N VAL A 354 -0.82 -39.13 -21.60
CA VAL A 354 -0.09 -38.10 -20.85
C VAL A 354 0.50 -37.08 -21.82
N GLY A 355 0.28 -35.81 -21.56
CA GLY A 355 0.97 -34.70 -22.20
C GLY A 355 1.69 -33.88 -21.14
N MET A 356 2.93 -33.49 -21.38
CA MET A 356 3.74 -32.66 -20.51
C MET A 356 4.32 -31.51 -21.31
N GLN A 357 4.40 -30.34 -20.72
CA GLN A 357 5.08 -29.18 -21.28
C GLN A 357 5.95 -28.57 -20.21
N VAL A 358 7.21 -28.34 -20.53
CA VAL A 358 8.22 -27.75 -19.66
C VAL A 358 8.75 -26.51 -20.37
N VAL A 359 8.76 -25.37 -19.70
CA VAL A 359 9.16 -24.07 -20.25
C VAL A 359 10.32 -23.52 -19.43
N GLY A 360 11.31 -22.92 -20.10
CA GLY A 360 12.42 -22.23 -19.46
C GLY A 360 13.48 -23.15 -18.84
N SER A 361 13.50 -24.44 -19.21
CA SER A 361 14.57 -25.36 -18.79
C SER A 361 15.86 -25.06 -19.53
N GLY A 362 17.00 -25.19 -18.88
CA GLY A 362 18.23 -24.76 -19.55
C GLY A 362 19.51 -24.97 -18.78
N PHE A 363 20.52 -24.24 -19.21
CA PHE A 363 21.82 -24.15 -18.55
C PHE A 363 22.24 -22.69 -18.44
N ILE A 364 22.95 -22.37 -17.38
CA ILE A 364 23.63 -21.11 -17.17
C ILE A 364 25.11 -21.37 -17.27
N VAL A 365 25.78 -20.63 -18.15
CA VAL A 365 27.24 -20.61 -18.27
C VAL A 365 27.73 -19.37 -17.54
N ASP A 366 28.42 -19.55 -16.43
CA ASP A 366 29.01 -18.46 -15.66
C ASP A 366 30.30 -17.98 -16.36
N MET A 367 30.41 -16.66 -16.60
CA MET A 367 31.54 -16.06 -17.30
C MET A 367 32.71 -15.74 -16.37
N ASN A 368 32.47 -15.67 -15.06
CA ASN A 368 33.47 -15.38 -14.03
C ASN A 368 34.14 -16.67 -13.51
N GLY A 369 33.67 -17.84 -13.94
CA GLY A 369 34.26 -19.14 -13.63
C GLY A 369 33.92 -19.67 -12.23
N VAL A 370 33.01 -19.02 -11.51
CA VAL A 370 32.55 -19.44 -10.18
C VAL A 370 31.06 -19.76 -10.27
N ALA A 371 30.74 -21.05 -10.35
CA ALA A 371 29.36 -21.51 -10.36
C ALA A 371 28.75 -21.42 -8.94
N ASP A 372 27.75 -20.57 -8.74
CA ASP A 372 27.01 -20.43 -7.46
C ASP A 372 26.17 -21.68 -7.09
N HIS A 373 26.01 -22.63 -8.01
CA HIS A 373 25.15 -23.80 -7.88
C HIS A 373 25.85 -25.09 -8.34
N HIS A 374 25.33 -26.25 -7.90
CA HIS A 374 25.84 -27.60 -8.22
C HIS A 374 26.45 -27.70 -9.63
N VAL A 375 27.78 -27.74 -9.69
CA VAL A 375 28.52 -27.83 -10.94
C VAL A 375 28.24 -29.19 -11.56
N MET A 376 27.54 -29.21 -12.71
CA MET A 376 27.20 -30.46 -13.41
C MET A 376 28.43 -31.16 -13.98
N PHE A 377 29.48 -30.39 -14.24
CA PHE A 377 30.73 -30.85 -14.83
C PHE A 377 31.87 -30.25 -14.00
N ALA A 378 32.71 -31.09 -13.40
CA ALA A 378 33.74 -30.65 -12.45
C ALA A 378 34.67 -29.53 -12.96
N ASP A 379 34.83 -29.40 -14.28
CA ASP A 379 35.77 -28.48 -14.94
C ASP A 379 35.09 -27.43 -15.85
N LEU A 380 33.76 -27.34 -15.89
CA LEU A 380 33.03 -26.37 -16.72
C LEU A 380 32.11 -25.52 -15.85
N PRO A 381 32.11 -24.17 -15.99
CA PRO A 381 31.27 -23.26 -15.20
C PRO A 381 29.82 -23.28 -15.72
N VAL A 382 29.24 -24.47 -15.86
CA VAL A 382 27.89 -24.69 -16.39
C VAL A 382 27.01 -25.26 -15.29
N THR A 383 25.94 -24.53 -14.96
CA THR A 383 24.95 -24.94 -13.98
C THR A 383 23.61 -25.21 -14.66
N PRO A 384 22.86 -26.24 -14.24
CA PRO A 384 21.53 -26.48 -14.78
C PRO A 384 20.56 -25.41 -14.27
N ARG A 385 19.77 -24.84 -15.18
CA ARG A 385 18.69 -23.91 -14.85
C ARG A 385 17.40 -24.68 -14.66
N TRP A 386 16.78 -24.49 -13.49
CA TRP A 386 15.46 -25.04 -13.21
C TRP A 386 14.41 -24.51 -14.19
N PRO A 387 13.43 -25.34 -14.61
CA PRO A 387 12.32 -24.88 -15.43
C PRO A 387 11.55 -23.75 -14.76
N ASP A 388 11.10 -22.78 -15.57
CA ASP A 388 10.24 -21.69 -15.09
C ASP A 388 8.81 -22.20 -14.89
N GLN A 389 8.31 -23.05 -15.80
CA GLN A 389 6.96 -23.61 -15.73
C GLN A 389 6.90 -25.06 -16.21
N VAL A 390 6.02 -25.86 -15.60
CA VAL A 390 5.73 -27.25 -15.98
C VAL A 390 4.23 -27.44 -15.99
N GLY A 391 3.65 -27.73 -17.17
CA GLY A 391 2.28 -28.18 -17.33
C GLY A 391 2.21 -29.69 -17.55
N LEU A 392 1.23 -30.34 -16.93
CA LEU A 392 0.95 -31.76 -17.09
C LEU A 392 -0.54 -31.94 -17.40
N ARG A 393 -0.85 -32.84 -18.33
CA ARG A 393 -2.19 -33.30 -18.66
C ARG A 393 -2.22 -34.82 -18.60
N ILE A 394 -3.21 -35.37 -17.91
CA ILE A 394 -3.42 -36.80 -17.77
C ILE A 394 -4.80 -37.15 -18.33
N LYS A 395 -4.85 -38.21 -19.13
CA LYS A 395 -6.05 -38.84 -19.70
C LYS A 395 -5.84 -40.36 -19.73
N ALA A 396 -5.57 -40.94 -18.57
CA ALA A 396 -5.22 -42.34 -18.41
C ALA A 396 -6.41 -43.12 -17.83
N GLY A 397 -7.36 -43.51 -18.68
CA GLY A 397 -8.52 -44.33 -18.29
C GLY A 397 -9.40 -43.68 -17.22
N PRO A 398 -9.42 -44.18 -15.97
CA PRO A 398 -10.25 -43.63 -14.89
C PRO A 398 -9.74 -42.31 -14.30
N VAL A 399 -8.53 -41.87 -14.68
CA VAL A 399 -7.92 -40.61 -14.22
C VAL A 399 -7.81 -39.62 -15.37
N THR A 400 -8.47 -38.48 -15.23
CA THR A 400 -8.38 -37.36 -16.18
C THR A 400 -8.09 -36.06 -15.45
N GLY A 401 -7.35 -35.14 -16.06
CA GLY A 401 -7.09 -33.83 -15.46
C GLY A 401 -5.70 -33.33 -15.83
N GLY A 402 -5.08 -32.59 -14.91
CA GLY A 402 -3.76 -32.02 -15.13
C GLY A 402 -3.20 -31.31 -13.91
N GLY A 403 -2.06 -30.67 -14.10
CA GLY A 403 -1.43 -29.83 -13.12
C GLY A 403 -0.50 -28.83 -13.77
N PHE A 404 -0.12 -27.83 -13.01
CA PHE A 404 0.76 -26.74 -13.40
C PHE A 404 1.68 -26.43 -12.23
N ILE A 405 2.96 -26.23 -12.49
CA ILE A 405 3.94 -25.75 -11.52
C ILE A 405 4.67 -24.58 -12.15
N GLN A 406 4.89 -23.52 -11.40
CA GLN A 406 5.74 -22.39 -11.77
C GLN A 406 6.75 -22.09 -10.68
N ARG A 407 7.95 -21.68 -11.09
CA ARG A 407 8.92 -21.03 -10.24
C ARG A 407 8.89 -19.54 -10.54
N VAL A 408 8.65 -18.72 -9.53
CA VAL A 408 8.52 -17.27 -9.67
C VAL A 408 9.21 -16.58 -8.51
N GLU A 409 9.91 -15.50 -8.79
CA GLU A 409 10.39 -14.59 -7.75
C GLU A 409 9.30 -13.55 -7.47
N ARG A 410 8.83 -13.50 -6.22
CA ARG A 410 7.82 -12.54 -5.77
C ARG A 410 8.42 -11.56 -4.79
N GLU A 411 7.97 -10.32 -4.90
CA GLU A 411 8.31 -9.25 -3.97
C GLU A 411 7.12 -9.00 -3.05
N TYR A 412 7.37 -9.03 -1.75
CA TYR A 412 6.40 -8.74 -0.70
C TYR A 412 6.85 -7.49 0.06
N THR A 413 5.88 -6.75 0.59
CA THR A 413 6.16 -5.68 1.55
C THR A 413 5.90 -6.21 2.94
N ALA A 414 6.93 -6.29 3.78
CA ALA A 414 6.78 -6.64 5.18
C ALA A 414 6.06 -5.51 5.96
N PRO A 415 5.48 -5.80 7.13
CA PRO A 415 4.76 -4.79 7.93
C PRO A 415 5.60 -3.56 8.31
N ASP A 416 6.93 -3.69 8.34
CA ASP A 416 7.90 -2.61 8.59
C ASP A 416 8.22 -1.76 7.34
N GLY A 417 7.61 -2.08 6.19
CA GLY A 417 7.85 -1.44 4.90
C GLY A 417 9.04 -2.03 4.11
N THR A 418 9.72 -3.05 4.64
CA THR A 418 10.85 -3.69 3.97
C THR A 418 10.38 -4.55 2.80
N LYS A 419 11.01 -4.39 1.63
CA LYS A 419 10.75 -5.23 0.45
C LYS A 419 11.50 -6.56 0.56
N LEU A 420 10.76 -7.66 0.60
CA LEU A 420 11.28 -9.02 0.67
C LEU A 420 11.11 -9.69 -0.69
N LYS A 421 12.21 -10.07 -1.33
CA LYS A 421 12.17 -10.92 -2.53
C LYS A 421 12.33 -12.37 -2.14
N ARG A 422 11.45 -13.24 -2.64
CA ARG A 422 11.48 -14.68 -2.39
C ARG A 422 11.27 -15.47 -3.67
N VAL A 423 12.05 -16.54 -3.82
CA VAL A 423 11.86 -17.53 -4.88
C VAL A 423 10.82 -18.54 -4.39
N GLU A 424 9.69 -18.60 -5.09
CA GLU A 424 8.57 -19.45 -4.74
C GLU A 424 8.20 -20.41 -5.86
N PHE A 425 7.73 -21.59 -5.47
CA PHE A 425 7.17 -22.61 -6.33
C PHE A 425 5.66 -22.62 -6.13
N GLY A 426 4.93 -22.12 -7.13
CA GLY A 426 3.47 -22.20 -7.18
C GLY A 426 3.04 -23.45 -7.92
N GLY A 427 2.12 -24.23 -7.37
CA GLY A 427 1.62 -25.46 -7.97
C GLY A 427 0.10 -25.55 -7.93
N VAL A 428 -0.51 -26.05 -8.99
CA VAL A 428 -1.93 -26.38 -9.06
C VAL A 428 -2.06 -27.79 -9.61
N VAL A 429 -2.96 -28.58 -9.04
CA VAL A 429 -3.35 -29.88 -9.59
C VAL A 429 -4.87 -29.99 -9.56
N GLN A 430 -5.45 -30.56 -10.61
CA GLN A 430 -6.85 -30.94 -10.67
C GLN A 430 -6.99 -32.29 -11.36
N LEU A 431 -7.52 -33.27 -10.65
CA LEU A 431 -7.71 -34.63 -11.15
C LEU A 431 -9.15 -35.05 -10.91
N GLU A 432 -9.73 -35.74 -11.87
CA GLU A 432 -10.95 -36.51 -11.74
C GLU A 432 -10.56 -38.00 -11.72
N ILE A 433 -10.80 -38.67 -10.60
CA ILE A 433 -10.52 -40.09 -10.38
C ILE A 433 -11.86 -40.79 -10.17
N LEU A 434 -12.28 -41.64 -11.11
CA LEU A 434 -13.57 -42.35 -11.01
C LEU A 434 -14.77 -41.39 -10.75
N LYS A 435 -14.78 -40.21 -11.38
CA LYS A 435 -15.74 -39.10 -11.18
C LYS A 435 -15.61 -38.31 -9.87
N VAL A 436 -14.69 -38.68 -8.99
CA VAL A 436 -14.35 -37.88 -7.80
C VAL A 436 -13.38 -36.79 -8.23
N GLY A 437 -13.75 -35.52 -8.03
CA GLY A 437 -12.86 -34.39 -8.31
C GLY A 437 -11.93 -34.13 -7.14
N VAL A 438 -10.64 -33.98 -7.39
CA VAL A 438 -9.62 -33.62 -6.39
C VAL A 438 -8.83 -32.44 -6.93
N TYR A 439 -8.56 -31.44 -6.09
CA TYR A 439 -7.67 -30.34 -6.45
C TYR A 439 -6.76 -29.95 -5.29
N ALA A 440 -5.61 -29.37 -5.63
CA ALA A 440 -4.77 -28.68 -4.67
C ALA A 440 -4.11 -27.45 -5.32
N ILE A 441 -3.96 -26.39 -4.54
CA ILE A 441 -3.23 -25.16 -4.83
C ILE A 441 -2.12 -25.06 -3.79
N VAL A 442 -0.89 -24.87 -4.24
CA VAL A 442 0.31 -24.88 -3.41
C VAL A 442 1.15 -23.65 -3.71
N VAL A 443 1.64 -22.96 -2.68
CA VAL A 443 2.70 -21.97 -2.80
C VAL A 443 3.78 -22.34 -1.79
N LEU A 444 4.98 -22.67 -2.26
CA LEU A 444 6.09 -23.15 -1.44
C LEU A 444 7.33 -22.28 -1.66
N SER A 445 7.86 -21.69 -0.60
CA SER A 445 9.23 -21.16 -0.59
C SER A 445 10.10 -22.15 0.18
N PRO A 446 11.18 -22.71 -0.38
CA PRO A 446 12.04 -23.63 0.35
C PRO A 446 13.00 -22.90 1.29
N ASP A 447 13.46 -21.70 0.94
CA ASP A 447 14.41 -20.92 1.72
C ASP A 447 14.17 -19.40 1.56
N PRO A 448 13.77 -18.68 2.63
CA PRO A 448 13.29 -19.25 3.89
C PRO A 448 12.02 -20.09 3.67
N PHE A 449 11.84 -21.13 4.47
CA PHE A 449 10.68 -22.02 4.35
C PHE A 449 9.36 -21.25 4.54
N SER A 450 8.38 -21.52 3.67
CA SER A 450 6.97 -21.18 3.90
C SER A 450 6.08 -21.97 2.95
N LEU A 451 4.86 -22.29 3.37
CA LEU A 451 3.93 -23.12 2.61
C LEU A 451 2.52 -22.56 2.69
N VAL A 452 1.80 -22.51 1.57
CA VAL A 452 0.35 -22.40 1.50
C VAL A 452 -0.15 -23.63 0.76
N LEU A 453 -1.12 -24.34 1.32
CA LEU A 453 -1.77 -25.52 0.75
C LEU A 453 -3.27 -25.36 0.90
N VAL A 454 -3.97 -25.22 -0.21
CA VAL A 454 -5.44 -25.29 -0.27
C VAL A 454 -5.80 -26.54 -1.05
N MET A 455 -6.56 -27.45 -0.46
CA MET A 455 -6.92 -28.70 -1.12
C MET A 455 -8.34 -29.11 -0.82
N GLY A 456 -8.97 -29.82 -1.75
CA GLY A 456 -10.33 -30.29 -1.56
C GLY A 456 -10.72 -31.42 -2.50
N VAL A 457 -11.83 -32.05 -2.16
CA VAL A 457 -12.46 -33.15 -2.87
C VAL A 457 -13.91 -32.80 -3.15
N ARG A 458 -14.35 -32.98 -4.40
CA ARG A 458 -15.74 -32.88 -4.84
C ARG A 458 -16.35 -34.26 -5.02
N PHE A 459 -17.52 -34.45 -4.43
CA PHE A 459 -18.23 -35.71 -4.52
C PHE A 459 -18.94 -35.85 -5.87
N PRO A 460 -18.90 -37.03 -6.51
CA PRO A 460 -19.61 -37.29 -7.77
C PRO A 460 -21.13 -37.22 -7.60
N THR A 461 -21.62 -37.62 -6.43
CA THR A 461 -23.02 -37.48 -6.01
C THR A 461 -23.04 -36.64 -4.75
N PRO A 462 -23.69 -35.46 -4.75
CA PRO A 462 -23.81 -34.63 -3.55
C PRO A 462 -24.43 -35.41 -2.40
N ILE A 463 -23.93 -35.18 -1.19
CA ILE A 463 -24.50 -35.76 0.03
C ILE A 463 -25.69 -34.89 0.42
N GLU A 464 -26.90 -35.43 0.37
CA GLU A 464 -28.09 -34.69 0.80
C GLU A 464 -28.02 -34.37 2.29
N LEU A 465 -28.22 -33.09 2.60
CA LEU A 465 -28.47 -32.58 3.93
C LEU A 465 -29.98 -32.34 4.08
N SER A 466 -30.42 -32.01 5.29
CA SER A 466 -31.84 -31.67 5.52
C SER A 466 -32.25 -30.39 4.77
N PHE A 467 -33.57 -30.21 4.55
CA PHE A 467 -34.16 -29.01 3.93
C PHE A 467 -33.70 -28.69 2.49
N GLY A 468 -33.26 -29.70 1.74
CA GLY A 468 -32.87 -29.55 0.34
C GLY A 468 -31.48 -28.92 0.12
N PHE A 469 -30.68 -28.83 1.18
CA PHE A 469 -29.25 -28.55 1.10
C PHE A 469 -28.47 -29.80 0.70
N THR A 470 -27.33 -29.63 0.06
CA THR A 470 -26.41 -30.74 -0.28
C THR A 470 -24.97 -30.34 0.05
N LEU A 471 -24.17 -31.29 0.53
CA LEU A 471 -22.73 -31.15 0.65
C LEU A 471 -22.08 -31.69 -0.64
N ASN A 472 -21.51 -30.80 -1.43
CA ASN A 472 -20.93 -31.08 -2.74
C ASN A 472 -19.43 -31.37 -2.66
N GLY A 473 -18.73 -30.80 -1.68
CA GLY A 473 -17.29 -31.00 -1.52
C GLY A 473 -16.79 -30.56 -0.14
N VAL A 474 -15.61 -31.08 0.23
CA VAL A 474 -14.92 -30.79 1.49
C VAL A 474 -13.42 -30.61 1.24
N GLY A 475 -12.77 -29.80 2.05
CA GLY A 475 -11.34 -29.55 1.93
C GLY A 475 -10.75 -28.85 3.15
N GLY A 476 -9.53 -28.36 3.00
CA GLY A 476 -8.89 -27.51 4.00
C GLY A 476 -7.87 -26.55 3.42
N ILE A 477 -7.55 -25.54 4.22
CA ILE A 477 -6.47 -24.58 4.02
C ILE A 477 -5.44 -24.80 5.13
N ILE A 478 -4.17 -24.83 4.78
CA ILE A 478 -3.03 -24.83 5.69
C ILE A 478 -2.02 -23.83 5.15
N ALA A 479 -1.54 -22.92 5.99
CA ALA A 479 -0.43 -22.03 5.69
C ALA A 479 0.58 -22.09 6.85
N LEU A 480 1.86 -22.27 6.54
CA LEU A 480 2.99 -22.36 7.48
C LEU A 480 4.01 -21.28 7.15
N ASP A 481 4.47 -20.55 8.16
CA ASP A 481 5.29 -19.33 8.04
C ASP A 481 4.66 -18.30 7.09
N ARG A 482 3.33 -18.20 7.20
CA ARG A 482 2.42 -17.42 6.34
C ARG A 482 1.31 -16.83 7.20
N GLY A 483 1.02 -15.55 7.02
CA GLY A 483 -0.11 -14.86 7.67
C GLY A 483 -1.34 -14.78 6.76
N ILE A 484 -2.37 -14.05 7.18
CA ILE A 484 -3.47 -13.61 6.31
C ILE A 484 -3.38 -12.09 6.19
N ASP A 485 -3.48 -11.59 4.96
CA ASP A 485 -3.63 -10.16 4.68
C ASP A 485 -5.08 -9.84 4.29
N LEU A 486 -5.79 -9.14 5.17
CA LEU A 486 -7.19 -8.76 4.97
C LEU A 486 -7.35 -7.72 3.85
N GLU A 487 -6.37 -6.87 3.61
CA GLU A 487 -6.41 -5.88 2.54
C GLU A 487 -6.19 -6.54 1.18
N ALA A 488 -5.22 -7.47 1.09
CA ALA A 488 -5.04 -8.29 -0.10
C ALA A 488 -6.27 -9.18 -0.38
N LEU A 489 -6.90 -9.73 0.67
CA LEU A 489 -8.17 -10.45 0.55
C LEU A 489 -9.29 -9.56 0.02
N ARG A 490 -9.42 -8.34 0.58
CA ARG A 490 -10.42 -7.35 0.16
C ARG A 490 -10.27 -6.97 -1.31
N GLU A 491 -9.04 -6.71 -1.74
CA GLU A 491 -8.73 -6.39 -3.13
C GLU A 491 -8.97 -7.60 -4.06
N GLY A 492 -8.57 -8.79 -3.61
CA GLY A 492 -8.76 -10.04 -4.34
C GLY A 492 -10.23 -10.38 -4.62
N MET A 493 -11.17 -9.95 -3.76
CA MET A 493 -12.61 -10.11 -4.00
C MET A 493 -13.12 -9.36 -5.25
N LYS A 494 -12.39 -8.36 -5.78
CA LYS A 494 -12.73 -7.75 -7.09
C LYS A 494 -12.66 -8.75 -8.25
N THR A 495 -11.94 -9.85 -8.04
CA THR A 495 -11.67 -10.86 -9.07
C THR A 495 -12.12 -12.26 -8.65
N HIS A 496 -13.02 -12.33 -7.66
CA HIS A 496 -13.53 -13.57 -7.11
C HIS A 496 -12.45 -14.53 -6.57
N VAL A 497 -11.44 -13.99 -5.88
CA VAL A 497 -10.35 -14.82 -5.32
C VAL A 497 -10.88 -15.86 -4.34
N ILE A 498 -11.88 -15.55 -3.53
CA ILE A 498 -12.43 -16.48 -2.51
C ILE A 498 -13.08 -17.68 -3.21
N ASP A 499 -13.94 -17.44 -4.20
CA ASP A 499 -14.55 -18.49 -5.04
C ASP A 499 -13.49 -19.42 -5.67
N LYS A 500 -12.48 -18.81 -6.29
CA LYS A 500 -11.42 -19.49 -7.04
C LYS A 500 -10.39 -20.18 -6.15
N MET A 501 -10.19 -19.71 -4.93
CA MET A 501 -9.28 -20.31 -3.96
C MET A 501 -9.96 -21.46 -3.23
N LEU A 502 -11.19 -21.26 -2.74
CA LEU A 502 -11.91 -22.26 -1.95
C LEU A 502 -12.22 -23.48 -2.80
N PHE A 503 -12.96 -23.36 -3.91
CA PHE A 503 -13.31 -24.48 -4.79
C PHE A 503 -13.29 -24.02 -6.26
N PRO A 504 -12.11 -23.99 -6.92
CA PRO A 504 -11.99 -23.55 -8.32
C PRO A 504 -12.69 -24.49 -9.31
N ASP A 505 -13.27 -23.95 -10.38
CA ASP A 505 -13.85 -24.75 -11.46
C ASP A 505 -12.77 -25.34 -12.38
N ASP A 506 -11.81 -24.52 -12.82
CA ASP A 506 -10.63 -24.93 -13.63
C ASP A 506 -9.38 -24.16 -13.17
N PRO A 507 -8.74 -24.61 -12.06
CA PRO A 507 -7.58 -23.90 -11.53
C PRO A 507 -6.33 -24.07 -12.40
N VAL A 508 -6.26 -25.09 -13.27
CA VAL A 508 -5.08 -25.34 -14.11
C VAL A 508 -5.01 -24.32 -15.24
N ALA A 509 -6.15 -23.95 -15.84
CA ALA A 509 -6.21 -22.91 -16.87
C ALA A 509 -5.88 -21.51 -16.34
N GLU A 510 -6.22 -21.22 -15.08
CA GLU A 510 -6.00 -19.92 -14.44
C GLU A 510 -4.77 -19.89 -13.50
N ALA A 511 -3.94 -20.93 -13.52
CA ALA A 511 -2.95 -21.20 -12.48
C ALA A 511 -2.01 -20.02 -12.18
N PRO A 512 -1.40 -19.32 -13.17
CA PRO A 512 -0.48 -18.22 -12.87
C PRO A 512 -1.12 -17.09 -12.07
N GLN A 513 -2.33 -16.68 -12.45
CA GLN A 513 -3.08 -15.59 -11.79
C GLN A 513 -3.62 -16.02 -10.43
N LEU A 514 -4.11 -17.26 -10.33
CA LEU A 514 -4.62 -17.81 -9.07
C LEU A 514 -3.50 -17.94 -8.04
N LEU A 515 -2.35 -18.51 -8.43
CA LEU A 515 -1.19 -18.68 -7.56
C LEU A 515 -0.63 -17.35 -7.08
N ASP A 516 -0.66 -16.31 -7.92
CA ASP A 516 -0.21 -14.98 -7.54
C ASP A 516 -1.12 -14.34 -6.48
N LYS A 517 -2.43 -14.41 -6.67
CA LYS A 517 -3.40 -13.89 -5.70
C LYS A 517 -3.36 -14.64 -4.38
N VAL A 518 -3.31 -15.97 -4.41
CA VAL A 518 -3.24 -16.80 -3.19
C VAL A 518 -1.96 -16.47 -2.41
N ALA A 519 -0.84 -16.24 -3.09
CA ALA A 519 0.41 -15.88 -2.44
C ALA A 519 0.36 -14.51 -1.73
N HIS A 520 -0.36 -13.54 -2.30
CA HIS A 520 -0.56 -12.23 -1.67
C HIS A 520 -1.61 -12.25 -0.54
N VAL A 521 -2.65 -13.09 -0.64
CA VAL A 521 -3.62 -13.30 0.46
C VAL A 521 -2.94 -13.93 1.68
N PHE A 522 -1.97 -14.81 1.45
CA PHE A 522 -1.16 -15.43 2.49
C PHE A 522 0.32 -15.02 2.38
N PRO A 523 0.69 -13.79 2.79
CA PRO A 523 2.06 -13.33 2.66
C PRO A 523 2.99 -14.07 3.65
N PRO A 524 4.29 -14.21 3.33
CA PRO A 524 5.27 -14.82 4.24
C PRO A 524 5.36 -14.05 5.57
N ARG A 525 5.23 -14.77 6.69
CA ARG A 525 5.38 -14.22 8.04
C ARG A 525 5.93 -15.31 8.95
N GLU A 526 7.16 -15.12 9.44
CA GLU A 526 7.86 -16.13 10.25
C GLU A 526 7.08 -16.44 11.53
N GLY A 527 6.90 -17.74 11.83
CA GLY A 527 6.16 -18.23 12.99
C GLY A 527 4.63 -18.14 12.87
N ALA A 528 4.10 -17.54 11.79
CA ALA A 528 2.67 -17.50 11.54
C ALA A 528 2.15 -18.82 10.95
N PHE A 529 0.96 -19.21 11.38
CA PHE A 529 0.28 -20.37 10.84
C PHE A 529 -1.21 -20.12 10.70
N VAL A 530 -1.77 -20.59 9.59
CA VAL A 530 -3.18 -20.50 9.28
C VAL A 530 -3.71 -21.89 9.00
N PHE A 531 -4.85 -22.26 9.55
CA PHE A 531 -5.49 -23.53 9.21
C PHE A 531 -7.00 -23.41 9.28
N GLY A 532 -7.70 -24.18 8.45
CA GLY A 532 -9.16 -24.15 8.47
C GLY A 532 -9.84 -25.11 7.52
N PRO A 533 -10.98 -25.69 7.89
CA PRO A 533 -11.80 -26.47 6.97
C PRO A 533 -12.49 -25.59 5.93
N ILE A 534 -12.74 -26.17 4.76
CA ILE A 534 -13.57 -25.56 3.70
C ILE A 534 -14.64 -26.55 3.23
N ALA A 535 -15.81 -26.05 2.83
CA ALA A 535 -16.92 -26.85 2.34
C ALA A 535 -17.64 -26.17 1.17
N GLU A 536 -18.14 -26.98 0.24
CA GLU A 536 -18.99 -26.57 -0.87
C GLU A 536 -20.40 -27.11 -0.64
N LEU A 537 -21.37 -26.22 -0.52
CA LEU A 537 -22.78 -26.52 -0.26
C LEU A 537 -23.63 -26.14 -1.47
N GLY A 538 -24.68 -26.91 -1.73
CA GLY A 538 -25.72 -26.60 -2.71
C GLY A 538 -27.08 -26.46 -2.04
N TRP A 539 -28.02 -25.76 -2.69
CA TRP A 539 -29.43 -25.72 -2.29
C TRP A 539 -30.36 -25.69 -3.51
N GLY A 540 -31.52 -26.34 -3.40
CA GLY A 540 -32.57 -26.33 -4.45
C GLY A 540 -32.83 -27.65 -5.19
N SER A 541 -32.48 -28.81 -4.61
CA SER A 541 -32.64 -30.15 -5.22
C SER A 541 -31.94 -30.27 -6.61
N GLN A 542 -32.41 -31.16 -7.51
CA GLN A 542 -31.74 -31.50 -8.79
C GLN A 542 -31.34 -30.31 -9.68
N ALA A 543 -31.92 -29.13 -9.48
CA ALA A 543 -31.63 -27.93 -10.27
C ALA A 543 -30.46 -27.06 -9.76
N LYS A 544 -29.94 -27.30 -8.53
CA LYS A 544 -28.75 -26.63 -7.93
C LYS A 544 -28.72 -25.10 -8.16
N PHE A 545 -29.76 -24.39 -7.72
CA PHE A 545 -29.87 -22.94 -7.95
C PHE A 545 -28.88 -22.11 -7.14
N VAL A 546 -28.48 -22.59 -5.97
CA VAL A 546 -27.61 -21.86 -5.05
C VAL A 546 -26.40 -22.72 -4.74
N GLU A 547 -25.21 -22.16 -4.94
CA GLU A 547 -23.92 -22.73 -4.56
C GLU A 547 -23.29 -21.79 -3.52
N ILE A 548 -22.86 -22.37 -2.40
CA ILE A 548 -22.19 -21.65 -1.31
C ILE A 548 -20.86 -22.35 -1.06
N LYS A 549 -19.75 -21.61 -1.18
CA LYS A 549 -18.42 -22.07 -0.79
C LYS A 549 -18.05 -21.35 0.49
N VAL A 550 -17.69 -22.08 1.53
CA VAL A 550 -17.36 -21.52 2.84
C VAL A 550 -16.03 -22.07 3.33
N GLY A 551 -15.20 -21.20 3.89
CA GLY A 551 -13.99 -21.56 4.60
C GLY A 551 -13.99 -20.90 5.98
N VAL A 552 -13.55 -21.63 6.99
CA VAL A 552 -13.41 -21.11 8.35
C VAL A 552 -11.96 -21.30 8.74
N VAL A 553 -11.19 -20.21 8.80
CA VAL A 553 -9.75 -20.26 9.06
C VAL A 553 -9.41 -19.57 10.38
N LEU A 554 -8.47 -20.16 11.10
CA LEU A 554 -7.83 -19.56 12.26
C LEU A 554 -6.40 -19.21 11.87
N ALA A 555 -6.03 -17.95 12.04
CA ALA A 555 -4.67 -17.47 11.94
C ALA A 555 -4.10 -17.25 13.34
N LEU A 556 -2.83 -17.62 13.50
CA LEU A 556 -2.00 -17.48 14.69
C LEU A 556 -0.60 -17.03 14.21
N PRO A 557 0.22 -16.36 15.04
CA PRO A 557 0.17 -16.28 16.49
C PRO A 557 -0.84 -15.19 16.95
N ASP A 558 -1.04 -14.13 16.17
CA ASP A 558 -2.11 -13.13 16.39
C ASP A 558 -3.47 -13.82 16.22
N PHE A 559 -4.25 -13.95 17.30
CA PHE A 559 -5.52 -14.66 17.25
C PHE A 559 -6.49 -13.93 16.30
N MET A 560 -6.71 -14.52 15.13
CA MET A 560 -7.64 -14.00 14.15
C MET A 560 -8.47 -15.13 13.54
N PHE A 561 -9.78 -15.05 13.75
CA PHE A 561 -10.74 -15.97 13.18
C PHE A 561 -11.33 -15.34 11.92
N VAL A 562 -11.18 -15.99 10.77
CA VAL A 562 -11.70 -15.48 9.49
C VAL A 562 -12.66 -16.49 8.86
N VAL A 563 -13.90 -16.06 8.61
CA VAL A 563 -14.85 -16.80 7.77
C VAL A 563 -14.75 -16.24 6.36
N LEU A 564 -14.51 -17.09 5.39
CA LEU A 564 -14.48 -16.79 3.96
C LEU A 564 -15.73 -17.40 3.31
N GLY A 565 -16.44 -16.64 2.50
CA GLY A 565 -17.66 -17.08 1.84
C GLY A 565 -17.72 -16.63 0.39
N SER A 566 -18.20 -17.51 -0.48
CA SER A 566 -18.62 -17.17 -1.83
C SER A 566 -20.02 -17.73 -2.08
N LEU A 567 -20.90 -16.90 -2.60
CA LEU A 567 -22.29 -17.20 -2.92
C LEU A 567 -22.50 -17.03 -4.41
N ARG A 568 -23.08 -18.06 -5.05
CA ARG A 568 -23.54 -17.99 -6.42
C ARG A 568 -24.98 -18.47 -6.55
N VAL A 569 -25.86 -17.61 -7.05
CA VAL A 569 -27.28 -17.91 -7.27
C VAL A 569 -27.59 -17.86 -8.76
N ARG A 570 -27.99 -18.99 -9.34
CA ARG A 570 -28.36 -19.15 -10.76
C ARG A 570 -29.77 -19.71 -10.90
N VAL A 571 -30.69 -18.89 -11.39
CA VAL A 571 -32.11 -19.23 -11.55
C VAL A 571 -32.56 -18.93 -12.99
N PRO A 572 -33.37 -19.77 -13.65
CA PRO A 572 -33.98 -21.02 -13.18
C PRO A 572 -33.17 -22.27 -13.52
N THR A 573 -31.99 -22.19 -14.14
CA THR A 573 -31.10 -23.35 -14.32
C THR A 573 -29.65 -22.88 -14.34
N LYS A 574 -28.71 -23.80 -14.08
CA LYS A 574 -27.27 -23.52 -14.15
C LYS A 574 -26.80 -23.21 -15.57
N GLU A 575 -27.31 -23.90 -16.60
CA GLU A 575 -26.86 -23.69 -17.99
C GLU A 575 -27.48 -22.44 -18.64
N LYS A 576 -28.69 -22.04 -18.23
CA LYS A 576 -29.41 -20.89 -18.79
C LYS A 576 -29.98 -19.99 -17.66
N PRO A 577 -29.12 -19.31 -16.88
CA PRO A 577 -29.59 -18.44 -15.82
C PRO A 577 -30.13 -17.12 -16.39
N ILE A 578 -31.35 -16.77 -15.98
CA ILE A 578 -31.93 -15.42 -16.12
C ILE A 578 -31.32 -14.51 -15.06
N THR A 579 -31.16 -15.03 -13.84
CA THR A 579 -30.51 -14.35 -12.71
C THR A 579 -29.21 -15.09 -12.39
N ASP A 580 -28.08 -14.37 -12.34
CA ASP A 580 -26.77 -14.86 -11.88
C ASP A 580 -26.26 -13.84 -10.86
N ILE A 581 -26.40 -14.13 -9.56
CA ILE A 581 -25.84 -13.31 -8.47
C ILE A 581 -24.56 -13.95 -7.98
N ARG A 582 -23.51 -13.17 -7.85
CA ARG A 582 -22.19 -13.56 -7.34
C ARG A 582 -21.76 -12.59 -6.27
N ALA A 583 -21.53 -13.10 -5.07
CA ALA A 583 -21.06 -12.31 -3.96
C ALA A 583 -19.98 -13.05 -3.20
N ASP A 584 -18.93 -12.34 -2.82
CA ASP A 584 -17.90 -12.83 -1.92
C ASP A 584 -17.98 -12.07 -0.60
N VAL A 585 -17.68 -12.75 0.49
CA VAL A 585 -17.72 -12.19 1.84
C VAL A 585 -16.55 -12.71 2.66
N TYR A 586 -15.99 -11.86 3.53
CA TYR A 586 -15.23 -12.32 4.67
C TYR A 586 -15.74 -11.70 5.96
N VAL A 587 -15.54 -12.41 7.07
CA VAL A 587 -15.74 -11.94 8.43
C VAL A 587 -14.47 -12.24 9.20
N ALA A 588 -13.73 -11.21 9.61
CA ALA A 588 -12.55 -11.32 10.44
C ALA A 588 -12.88 -10.86 11.87
N VAL A 589 -12.52 -11.67 12.86
CA VAL A 589 -12.62 -11.35 14.28
C VAL A 589 -11.22 -11.43 14.85
N THR A 590 -10.71 -10.29 15.30
CA THR A 590 -9.39 -10.14 15.94
C THR A 590 -9.59 -9.88 17.44
N GLU A 591 -8.51 -9.60 18.18
CA GLU A 591 -8.60 -9.18 19.58
C GLU A 591 -9.13 -7.76 19.77
N ASP A 592 -9.09 -6.92 18.73
CA ASP A 592 -9.44 -5.49 18.80
C ASP A 592 -10.80 -5.16 18.16
N HIS A 593 -11.15 -5.90 17.11
CA HIS A 593 -12.30 -5.58 16.27
C HIS A 593 -12.85 -6.78 15.50
N LEU A 594 -14.11 -6.65 15.08
CA LEU A 594 -14.78 -7.45 14.08
C LEU A 594 -14.91 -6.63 12.80
N GLU A 595 -14.47 -7.19 11.69
CA GLU A 595 -14.66 -6.63 10.35
C GLU A 595 -15.40 -7.65 9.47
N LEU A 596 -16.51 -7.25 8.88
CA LEU A 596 -17.20 -7.99 7.83
C LEU A 596 -17.17 -7.16 6.56
N TYR A 597 -16.81 -7.80 5.46
CA TYR A 597 -16.84 -7.17 4.15
C TYR A 597 -17.50 -8.13 3.17
N ALA A 598 -18.48 -7.64 2.42
CA ALA A 598 -19.15 -8.37 1.35
C ALA A 598 -19.13 -7.54 0.06
N ARG A 599 -18.84 -8.19 -1.06
CA ARG A 599 -18.80 -7.57 -2.39
C ARG A 599 -19.65 -8.37 -3.35
N MET A 600 -20.52 -7.68 -4.07
CA MET A 600 -21.30 -8.23 -5.18
C MET A 600 -20.79 -7.66 -6.50
N ARG A 601 -20.36 -8.53 -7.42
CA ARG A 601 -19.81 -8.16 -8.73
C ARG A 601 -20.29 -9.14 -9.79
N ASP A 602 -20.21 -8.75 -11.06
CA ASP A 602 -20.60 -9.57 -12.21
C ASP A 602 -22.01 -10.18 -12.07
N SER A 603 -22.88 -9.49 -11.34
CA SER A 603 -24.21 -9.97 -10.98
C SER A 603 -25.29 -9.35 -11.87
N LYS A 604 -26.28 -10.15 -12.23
CA LYS A 604 -27.38 -9.76 -13.11
C LYS A 604 -28.72 -10.37 -12.68
N ILE A 605 -29.79 -9.58 -12.83
CA ILE A 605 -31.18 -10.02 -12.69
C ILE A 605 -31.88 -9.72 -14.02
N GLY A 606 -32.10 -10.74 -14.84
CA GLY A 606 -32.49 -10.53 -16.23
C GLY A 606 -31.39 -9.79 -16.99
N GLU A 607 -31.70 -8.60 -17.51
CA GLU A 607 -30.74 -7.72 -18.20
C GLU A 607 -30.16 -6.63 -17.28
N ILE A 608 -30.67 -6.49 -16.06
CA ILE A 608 -30.24 -5.47 -15.09
C ILE A 608 -28.96 -5.95 -14.43
N LYS A 609 -27.89 -5.16 -14.51
CA LYS A 609 -26.63 -5.45 -13.80
C LYS A 609 -26.65 -4.79 -12.43
N ILE A 610 -26.19 -5.52 -11.42
CA ILE A 610 -26.16 -5.04 -10.04
C ILE A 610 -24.77 -5.30 -9.47
N SER A 611 -24.20 -4.32 -8.78
CA SER A 611 -22.93 -4.47 -8.05
C SER A 611 -22.90 -3.55 -6.83
N GLY A 612 -21.93 -3.74 -5.96
CA GLY A 612 -21.68 -2.87 -4.81
C GLY A 612 -21.10 -3.62 -3.62
N ASP A 613 -20.67 -2.83 -2.64
CA ASP A 613 -20.01 -3.34 -1.45
C ASP A 613 -20.82 -3.07 -0.18
N LEU A 614 -20.64 -3.93 0.80
CA LEU A 614 -21.14 -3.81 2.16
C LEU A 614 -19.98 -4.06 3.12
N GLY A 615 -19.80 -3.16 4.08
CA GLY A 615 -18.84 -3.30 5.17
C GLY A 615 -19.51 -3.10 6.51
N LEU A 616 -19.05 -3.84 7.52
CA LEU A 616 -19.39 -3.66 8.93
C LEU A 616 -18.08 -3.73 9.74
N TYR A 617 -17.86 -2.75 10.60
CA TYR A 617 -16.73 -2.67 11.49
C TYR A 617 -17.22 -2.39 12.91
N ILE A 618 -16.78 -3.22 13.85
CA ILE A 618 -17.07 -3.09 15.28
C ILE A 618 -15.74 -3.18 16.02
N GLY A 619 -15.21 -2.07 16.49
CA GLY A 619 -14.04 -2.01 17.36
C GLY A 619 -14.47 -1.90 18.82
N TRP A 620 -13.82 -2.65 19.72
CA TRP A 620 -14.08 -2.60 21.16
C TRP A 620 -12.89 -2.10 21.99
N THR A 621 -11.72 -1.90 21.37
CA THR A 621 -10.56 -1.24 22.00
C THR A 621 -10.49 0.25 21.62
N GLY A 622 -9.84 1.08 22.45
CA GLY A 622 -9.52 2.48 22.11
C GLY A 622 -10.71 3.45 21.95
N GLY A 623 -11.78 3.28 22.74
CA GLY A 623 -12.97 4.17 22.73
C GLY A 623 -14.19 3.59 22.01
N GLY A 624 -14.05 2.41 21.39
CA GLY A 624 -15.12 1.74 20.68
C GLY A 624 -15.47 2.42 19.36
N ALA A 625 -15.71 1.64 18.31
CA ALA A 625 -16.13 2.16 17.01
C ALA A 625 -17.19 1.26 16.40
N PHE A 626 -18.19 1.87 15.78
CA PHE A 626 -19.22 1.15 15.03
C PHE A 626 -19.42 1.83 13.70
N GLU A 627 -19.26 1.09 12.61
CA GLU A 627 -19.52 1.53 11.26
C GLU A 627 -20.20 0.42 10.46
N LEU A 628 -21.38 0.69 9.90
CA LEU A 628 -22.05 -0.15 8.92
C LEU A 628 -22.23 0.69 7.66
N SER A 629 -21.69 0.24 6.53
CA SER A 629 -21.80 0.96 5.27
C SER A 629 -22.17 0.03 4.14
N ILE A 630 -23.16 0.43 3.35
CA ILE A 630 -23.58 -0.22 2.12
C ILE A 630 -23.37 0.80 1.02
N GLY A 631 -22.41 0.56 0.13
CA GLY A 631 -22.07 1.50 -0.93
C GLY A 631 -21.20 2.69 -0.50
N GLY A 632 -20.59 2.67 0.69
CA GLY A 632 -19.68 3.73 1.16
C GLY A 632 -20.36 4.86 1.94
N TYR A 633 -19.61 5.94 2.17
CA TYR A 633 -19.98 7.05 3.06
C TYR A 633 -20.37 8.32 2.30
N HIS A 634 -20.91 9.31 3.00
CA HIS A 634 -21.15 10.64 2.49
C HIS A 634 -19.82 11.30 2.06
N PRO A 635 -19.75 11.99 0.90
CA PRO A 635 -18.49 12.56 0.37
C PRO A 635 -17.77 13.51 1.34
N GLU A 636 -18.52 14.21 2.19
CA GLU A 636 -17.98 15.15 3.17
C GLU A 636 -17.91 14.58 4.60
N TYR A 637 -18.08 13.27 4.80
CA TYR A 637 -18.08 12.67 6.14
C TYR A 637 -16.84 13.07 6.98
N ASP A 638 -15.65 12.98 6.40
CA ASP A 638 -14.38 13.35 7.07
C ASP A 638 -14.37 14.84 7.47
N LYS A 639 -14.86 15.72 6.58
CA LYS A 639 -14.95 17.17 6.84
C LYS A 639 -15.97 17.51 7.94
N LEU A 640 -17.08 16.80 7.99
CA LEU A 640 -18.21 17.10 8.90
C LEU A 640 -18.01 16.50 10.29
N THR A 641 -17.30 15.38 10.40
CA THR A 641 -17.07 14.67 11.67
C THR A 641 -15.64 14.81 12.21
N GLY A 642 -14.68 15.18 11.37
CA GLY A 642 -13.25 15.15 11.69
C GLY A 642 -12.68 13.74 11.81
N GLN A 643 -13.43 12.71 11.41
CA GLN A 643 -13.07 11.31 11.52
C GLN A 643 -13.00 10.63 10.15
N LYS A 644 -11.96 9.85 9.92
CA LYS A 644 -11.83 9.01 8.74
C LYS A 644 -12.56 7.68 8.94
N PRO A 645 -13.31 7.19 7.93
CA PRO A 645 -13.97 5.89 8.02
C PRO A 645 -12.93 4.78 8.09
N ARG A 646 -13.21 3.75 8.91
CA ARG A 646 -12.38 2.55 9.03
C ARG A 646 -12.55 1.66 7.80
N LEU A 647 -13.77 1.55 7.28
CA LEU A 647 -14.06 0.82 6.04
C LEU A 647 -13.75 1.71 4.84
N LYS A 648 -12.60 1.48 4.20
CA LYS A 648 -12.15 2.25 3.03
C LYS A 648 -12.66 1.66 1.72
N ASP A 649 -12.71 2.49 0.68
CA ASP A 649 -12.85 2.08 -0.73
C ASP A 649 -14.06 1.18 -1.04
N LEU A 650 -15.20 1.46 -0.40
CA LEU A 650 -16.47 0.79 -0.70
C LEU A 650 -17.08 1.33 -2.00
N GLU A 651 -17.34 0.45 -2.96
CA GLU A 651 -18.04 0.78 -4.19
C GLU A 651 -19.54 0.95 -3.93
N ARG A 652 -20.09 2.08 -4.41
CA ARG A 652 -21.54 2.41 -4.38
C ARG A 652 -22.37 1.26 -4.96
N ILE A 653 -23.52 0.97 -4.34
CA ILE A 653 -24.48 0.05 -4.95
C ILE A 653 -24.88 0.63 -6.31
N THR A 654 -24.60 -0.09 -7.37
CA THR A 654 -24.82 0.34 -8.74
C THR A 654 -25.84 -0.58 -9.39
N ILE A 655 -26.91 0.01 -9.89
CA ILE A 655 -27.94 -0.66 -10.69
C ILE A 655 -27.86 -0.06 -12.10
N ASP A 656 -27.56 -0.89 -13.08
CA ASP A 656 -27.50 -0.51 -14.50
C ASP A 656 -28.70 -1.13 -15.23
N ILE A 657 -29.58 -0.27 -15.74
CA ILE A 657 -30.85 -0.60 -16.40
C ILE A 657 -30.81 -0.16 -17.87
N SER A 658 -29.63 -0.16 -18.50
CA SER A 658 -29.47 0.31 -19.88
C SER A 658 -30.16 -0.64 -20.88
N PRO A 659 -31.29 -0.27 -21.51
CA PRO A 659 -32.04 -1.19 -22.37
C PRO A 659 -31.39 -1.39 -23.75
N VAL A 660 -30.62 -0.41 -24.21
CA VAL A 660 -29.94 -0.40 -25.52
C VAL A 660 -28.61 0.37 -25.42
N LYS A 661 -27.68 0.15 -26.34
CA LYS A 661 -26.36 0.82 -26.31
C LYS A 661 -26.43 2.36 -26.37
N VAL A 662 -27.46 2.91 -27.00
CA VAL A 662 -27.66 4.36 -27.16
C VAL A 662 -28.24 5.04 -25.91
N LEU A 663 -28.77 4.28 -24.95
CA LEU A 663 -29.42 4.81 -23.75
C LEU A 663 -28.86 4.10 -22.53
N LYS A 664 -28.09 4.83 -21.72
CA LYS A 664 -27.50 4.32 -20.48
C LYS A 664 -28.23 4.90 -19.28
N ILE A 665 -28.74 4.04 -18.40
CA ILE A 665 -29.43 4.43 -17.17
C ILE A 665 -28.72 3.77 -16.00
N GLN A 666 -28.07 4.56 -15.16
CA GLN A 666 -27.33 4.07 -14.00
C GLN A 666 -27.83 4.74 -12.73
N ILE A 667 -28.09 3.95 -11.70
CA ILE A 667 -28.44 4.43 -10.36
C ILE A 667 -27.35 3.96 -9.41
N LYS A 668 -26.72 4.90 -8.71
CA LYS A 668 -25.76 4.65 -7.63
C LYS A 668 -26.40 5.06 -6.31
N ALA A 669 -26.30 4.22 -5.29
CA ALA A 669 -26.82 4.52 -3.97
C ALA A 669 -25.85 4.10 -2.87
N TYR A 670 -25.97 4.76 -1.72
CA TYR A 670 -25.31 4.35 -0.50
C TYR A 670 -26.14 4.64 0.74
N PHE A 671 -25.82 3.89 1.78
CA PHE A 671 -26.33 4.06 3.12
C PHE A 671 -25.20 3.76 4.10
N ALA A 672 -24.93 4.65 5.05
CA ALA A 672 -23.97 4.39 6.11
C ALA A 672 -24.51 4.81 7.46
N LEU A 673 -24.17 4.03 8.47
CA LEU A 673 -24.52 4.21 9.87
C LEU A 673 -23.23 4.11 10.68
N THR A 674 -22.88 5.17 11.40
CA THR A 674 -21.77 5.16 12.35
C THR A 674 -22.28 5.45 13.75
N ALA A 675 -21.44 5.27 14.78
CA ALA A 675 -21.79 5.61 16.15
C ALA A 675 -22.32 7.07 16.31
N GLY A 676 -21.85 7.98 15.44
CA GLY A 676 -22.21 9.39 15.47
C GLY A 676 -23.02 9.88 14.27
N SER A 677 -23.38 9.05 13.28
CA SER A 677 -24.06 9.56 12.08
C SER A 677 -24.93 8.57 11.33
N VAL A 678 -25.93 9.08 10.62
CA VAL A 678 -26.74 8.36 9.63
C VAL A 678 -26.58 9.08 8.29
N GLN A 679 -26.28 8.34 7.23
CA GLN A 679 -25.92 8.85 5.93
C GLN A 679 -26.68 8.09 4.86
N LEU A 680 -27.17 8.80 3.86
CA LEU A 680 -27.83 8.20 2.71
C LEU A 680 -27.62 9.10 1.50
N GLY A 681 -27.44 8.49 0.33
CA GLY A 681 -27.42 9.24 -0.89
C GLY A 681 -27.67 8.40 -2.11
N VAL A 682 -28.14 9.07 -3.16
CA VAL A 682 -28.50 8.46 -4.43
C VAL A 682 -28.04 9.38 -5.57
N ARG A 683 -27.53 8.79 -6.63
CA ARG A 683 -27.19 9.46 -7.88
C ARG A 683 -27.79 8.66 -9.03
N GLY A 684 -28.69 9.29 -9.78
CA GLY A 684 -29.16 8.79 -11.07
C GLY A 684 -28.43 9.51 -12.19
N ASP A 685 -27.93 8.76 -13.16
CA ASP A 685 -27.36 9.27 -14.39
C ASP A 685 -28.08 8.65 -15.61
N LEU A 686 -28.42 9.50 -16.57
CA LEU A 686 -29.07 9.17 -17.83
C LEU A 686 -28.20 9.71 -18.98
N TRP A 687 -27.66 8.83 -19.81
CA TRP A 687 -26.96 9.22 -21.04
C TRP A 687 -27.73 8.74 -22.26
N ALA A 688 -27.89 9.62 -23.25
CA ALA A 688 -28.45 9.31 -24.55
C ALA A 688 -27.49 9.76 -25.65
N ASP A 689 -27.01 8.84 -26.48
CA ASP A 689 -26.06 9.11 -27.57
C ASP A 689 -26.70 8.79 -28.93
N PHE A 690 -26.83 9.82 -29.78
CA PHE A 690 -27.41 9.75 -31.12
C PHE A 690 -26.38 10.05 -32.22
N ALA A 691 -25.08 9.84 -31.95
CA ALA A 691 -23.92 10.05 -32.83
C ALA A 691 -23.62 11.52 -33.19
N ILE A 692 -24.62 12.31 -33.56
CA ILE A 692 -24.47 13.74 -33.86
C ILE A 692 -24.67 14.59 -32.59
N ALA A 693 -25.49 14.11 -31.68
CA ALA A 693 -25.80 14.77 -30.42
C ALA A 693 -25.78 13.75 -29.27
N SER A 694 -25.29 14.19 -28.12
CA SER A 694 -25.33 13.46 -26.86
C SER A 694 -26.12 14.28 -25.83
N ALA A 695 -26.78 13.61 -24.90
CA ALA A 695 -27.41 14.24 -23.75
C ALA A 695 -27.07 13.47 -22.48
N HIS A 696 -26.63 14.18 -21.44
CA HIS A 696 -26.36 13.64 -20.12
C HIS A 696 -27.20 14.39 -19.10
N ALA A 697 -28.09 13.68 -18.40
CA ALA A 697 -28.80 14.20 -17.26
C ALA A 697 -28.35 13.48 -15.99
N TRP A 698 -28.18 14.20 -14.89
CA TRP A 698 -27.91 13.61 -13.59
C TRP A 698 -28.75 14.24 -12.49
N LEU A 699 -29.05 13.45 -11.47
CA LEU A 699 -29.67 13.88 -10.22
C LEU A 699 -28.94 13.19 -9.08
N GLN A 700 -28.35 13.97 -8.19
CA GLN A 700 -27.66 13.50 -7.00
C GLN A 700 -28.29 14.14 -5.77
N LEU A 701 -28.56 13.31 -4.78
CA LEU A 701 -29.06 13.70 -3.45
C LEU A 701 -28.16 13.04 -2.43
N ASP A 702 -27.51 13.83 -1.58
CA ASP A 702 -26.67 13.37 -0.48
C ASP A 702 -27.21 13.94 0.83
N MET A 703 -27.37 13.08 1.83
CA MET A 703 -27.88 13.47 3.15
C MET A 703 -27.02 12.86 4.25
N ILE A 704 -26.71 13.66 5.25
CA ILE A 704 -25.99 13.24 6.45
C ILE A 704 -26.59 13.89 7.68
N PHE A 705 -26.79 13.08 8.72
CA PHE A 705 -27.22 13.48 10.05
C PHE A 705 -26.13 13.05 11.02
N VAL A 706 -25.45 14.01 11.64
CA VAL A 706 -24.40 13.80 12.66
C VAL A 706 -25.00 14.11 14.03
N TRP A 707 -24.80 13.23 15.01
CA TRP A 707 -25.31 13.33 16.38
C TRP A 707 -24.23 13.73 17.39
N SER A 708 -22.96 13.38 17.11
CA SER A 708 -21.82 13.63 17.98
C SER A 708 -20.65 14.18 17.14
N PRO A 709 -19.93 15.23 17.60
CA PRO A 709 -20.04 15.90 18.90
C PRO A 709 -21.21 16.90 19.01
N ARG A 710 -21.86 17.24 17.89
CA ARG A 710 -23.04 18.13 17.85
C ARG A 710 -24.06 17.61 16.84
N PHE A 711 -25.34 17.90 17.09
CA PHE A 711 -26.38 17.61 16.10
C PHE A 711 -26.22 18.55 14.90
N LEU A 712 -25.97 17.98 13.73
CA LEU A 712 -25.83 18.67 12.45
C LEU A 712 -26.53 17.81 11.40
N PHE A 713 -27.35 18.42 10.55
CA PHE A 713 -27.75 17.77 9.31
C PHE A 713 -27.35 18.62 8.12
N LYS A 714 -27.06 17.93 7.01
CA LYS A 714 -26.77 18.52 5.71
C LYS A 714 -27.46 17.70 4.64
N VAL A 715 -28.18 18.38 3.76
CA VAL A 715 -28.82 17.81 2.57
C VAL A 715 -28.31 18.57 1.36
N SER A 716 -27.58 17.88 0.48
CA SER A 716 -27.06 18.42 -0.77
C SER A 716 -27.82 17.83 -1.96
N ILE A 717 -28.14 18.68 -2.93
CA ILE A 717 -28.75 18.28 -4.19
C ILE A 717 -27.90 18.84 -5.34
N ASP A 718 -27.58 18.01 -6.32
CA ASP A 718 -26.93 18.40 -7.58
C ASP A 718 -27.75 17.80 -8.72
N VAL A 719 -28.39 18.66 -9.50
CA VAL A 719 -29.20 18.25 -10.66
C VAL A 719 -28.75 19.03 -11.87
N GLY A 720 -28.58 18.34 -12.98
CA GLY A 720 -28.23 19.00 -14.22
C GLY A 720 -28.55 18.19 -15.46
N VAL A 721 -28.56 18.91 -16.58
CA VAL A 721 -28.70 18.36 -17.92
C VAL A 721 -27.67 19.07 -18.79
N GLU A 722 -26.91 18.30 -19.55
CA GLU A 722 -25.97 18.76 -20.55
C GLU A 722 -26.31 18.12 -21.90
N ILE A 723 -26.29 18.93 -22.96
CA ILE A 723 -26.54 18.53 -24.34
C ILE A 723 -25.31 18.95 -25.15
N GLU A 724 -24.67 17.99 -25.80
CA GLU A 724 -23.56 18.24 -26.71
C GLU A 724 -23.99 17.95 -28.15
N VAL A 725 -23.47 18.73 -29.10
CA VAL A 725 -23.69 18.54 -30.54
C VAL A 725 -22.35 18.65 -31.25
N PHE A 726 -22.01 17.66 -32.10
CA PHE A 726 -20.69 17.54 -32.75
C PHE A 726 -19.49 17.54 -31.80
N GLY A 727 -19.67 17.06 -30.56
CA GLY A 727 -18.62 17.03 -29.53
C GLY A 727 -18.39 18.37 -28.81
N CYS A 728 -19.23 19.38 -29.07
CA CYS A 728 -19.20 20.66 -28.36
C CYS A 728 -20.45 20.82 -27.48
N SER A 729 -20.28 21.36 -26.27
CA SER A 729 -21.42 21.67 -25.38
C SER A 729 -22.34 22.71 -26.03
N PHE A 730 -23.61 22.35 -26.24
CA PHE A 730 -24.62 23.19 -26.87
C PHE A 730 -25.47 23.91 -25.83
N ALA A 731 -25.89 23.19 -24.79
CA ALA A 731 -26.61 23.75 -23.66
C ALA A 731 -26.37 22.91 -22.40
N SER A 732 -26.12 23.56 -21.27
CA SER A 732 -26.09 22.94 -19.95
C SER A 732 -26.90 23.76 -18.95
N VAL A 733 -27.63 23.07 -18.08
CA VAL A 733 -28.34 23.65 -16.95
C VAL A 733 -27.94 22.85 -15.72
N GLN A 734 -27.39 23.51 -14.71
CA GLN A 734 -27.00 22.89 -13.46
C GLN A 734 -27.50 23.70 -12.26
N PHE A 735 -28.03 22.98 -11.27
CA PHE A 735 -28.38 23.50 -9.96
C PHE A 735 -27.65 22.67 -8.90
N LYS A 736 -26.86 23.36 -8.06
CA LYS A 736 -26.27 22.78 -6.84
C LYS A 736 -26.85 23.51 -5.64
N GLY A 737 -27.44 22.78 -4.70
CA GLY A 737 -28.00 23.34 -3.47
C GLY A 737 -27.57 22.54 -2.26
N ALA A 738 -27.40 23.22 -1.12
CA ALA A 738 -27.15 22.61 0.18
C ALA A 738 -28.04 23.28 1.25
N LEU A 739 -28.71 22.45 2.03
CA LEU A 739 -29.49 22.83 3.20
C LEU A 739 -28.79 22.30 4.45
N GLU A 740 -28.42 23.19 5.35
CA GLU A 740 -27.66 22.89 6.57
C GLU A 740 -28.32 23.50 7.82
N GLY A 741 -28.05 22.93 9.00
CA GLY A 741 -28.27 23.58 10.29
C GLY A 741 -29.63 23.31 10.95
N THR A 742 -29.66 23.39 12.29
CA THR A 742 -30.82 23.04 13.12
C THR A 742 -31.46 24.28 13.76
N THR A 743 -30.63 25.28 14.10
CA THR A 743 -31.01 26.62 14.58
C THR A 743 -29.80 27.57 14.43
N PRO A 744 -29.77 28.51 13.47
CA PRO A 744 -30.71 28.66 12.34
C PRO A 744 -30.47 27.60 11.24
N TYR A 745 -31.49 27.39 10.41
CA TYR A 745 -31.37 26.71 9.11
C TYR A 745 -30.67 27.63 8.13
N ARG A 746 -29.85 27.07 7.24
CA ARG A 746 -29.08 27.79 6.22
C ARG A 746 -29.25 27.08 4.87
N LEU A 747 -29.81 27.78 3.89
CA LEU A 747 -29.88 27.33 2.49
C LEU A 747 -28.88 28.11 1.65
N GLN A 748 -28.04 27.40 0.91
CA GLN A 748 -27.13 27.96 -0.06
C GLN A 748 -27.21 27.16 -1.36
N GLY A 749 -26.95 27.78 -2.50
CA GLY A 749 -26.96 27.10 -3.78
C GLY A 749 -26.35 27.96 -4.87
N HIS A 750 -26.21 27.36 -6.04
CA HIS A 750 -25.55 27.92 -7.20
C HIS A 750 -26.26 27.42 -8.44
N VAL A 751 -26.61 28.34 -9.34
CA VAL A 751 -27.32 28.04 -10.59
C VAL A 751 -26.46 28.47 -11.76
N ARG A 752 -26.18 27.54 -12.66
CA ARG A 752 -25.45 27.81 -13.89
C ARG A 752 -26.27 27.36 -15.08
N ILE A 753 -26.50 28.26 -16.02
CA ILE A 753 -27.17 27.99 -17.29
C ILE A 753 -26.23 28.48 -18.39
N ASP A 754 -25.73 27.56 -19.20
CA ASP A 754 -24.85 27.83 -20.32
C ASP A 754 -25.55 27.41 -21.61
N VAL A 755 -25.64 28.30 -22.60
CA VAL A 755 -26.27 28.01 -23.88
C VAL A 755 -25.42 28.67 -24.96
N TRP A 756 -24.97 27.92 -25.97
CA TRP A 756 -23.91 28.37 -26.89
C TRP A 756 -24.14 29.72 -27.58
N PHE A 757 -25.40 30.16 -27.71
CA PHE A 757 -25.79 31.43 -28.36
C PHE A 757 -26.22 32.55 -27.37
N LEU A 758 -26.20 32.29 -26.06
CA LEU A 758 -26.55 33.26 -25.01
C LEU A 758 -25.39 33.47 -24.05
N PRO A 759 -25.32 34.63 -23.37
CA PRO A 759 -24.40 34.79 -22.24
C PRO A 759 -24.69 33.75 -21.15
N THR A 760 -23.63 33.16 -20.58
CA THR A 760 -23.74 32.24 -19.45
C THR A 760 -24.39 32.97 -18.25
N PHE A 761 -25.46 32.39 -17.72
CA PHE A 761 -26.07 32.84 -16.47
C PHE A 761 -25.49 32.02 -15.33
N ASP A 762 -24.87 32.70 -14.36
CA ASP A 762 -24.10 32.08 -13.28
C ASP A 762 -24.34 32.92 -12.02
N GLU A 763 -25.18 32.41 -11.11
CA GLU A 763 -25.67 33.14 -9.94
C GLU A 763 -25.68 32.28 -8.68
N ASP A 764 -25.25 32.88 -7.56
CA ASP A 764 -25.29 32.28 -6.23
C ASP A 764 -26.62 32.58 -5.52
N LEU A 765 -27.26 31.55 -4.98
CA LEU A 765 -28.48 31.63 -4.16
C LEU A 765 -28.14 31.38 -2.69
N GLY A 766 -27.92 32.43 -1.90
CA GLY A 766 -27.77 32.35 -0.44
C GLY A 766 -26.44 32.91 0.10
N PRO A 767 -26.16 32.74 1.40
CA PRO A 767 -26.92 31.95 2.37
C PRO A 767 -28.21 32.65 2.84
N ILE A 768 -29.34 31.95 2.71
CA ILE A 768 -30.62 32.34 3.32
C ILE A 768 -30.71 31.64 4.66
N GLU A 769 -30.76 32.40 5.75
CA GLU A 769 -30.89 31.86 7.11
C GLU A 769 -32.29 32.11 7.69
N TRP A 770 -32.90 31.09 8.29
CA TRP A 770 -34.17 31.22 9.02
C TRP A 770 -34.21 30.31 10.25
N GLY A 771 -34.97 30.68 11.27
CA GLY A 771 -35.06 29.97 12.56
C GLY A 771 -34.59 30.82 13.74
N GLU A 772 -34.67 30.26 14.96
CA GLU A 772 -34.25 30.96 16.18
C GLU A 772 -32.73 31.17 16.18
N LYS A 773 -32.31 32.42 16.39
CA LYS A 773 -30.90 32.78 16.60
C LYS A 773 -30.47 32.30 18.00
N PRO A 774 -29.20 31.88 18.19
CA PRO A 774 -28.70 31.47 19.50
C PRO A 774 -29.01 32.52 20.56
N ARG A 775 -29.40 32.07 21.77
CA ARG A 775 -29.68 32.95 22.90
C ARG A 775 -28.47 33.85 23.19
N PRO A 776 -28.67 35.10 23.66
CA PRO A 776 -27.58 35.95 24.08
C PRO A 776 -26.77 35.26 25.18
N ILE A 777 -25.46 35.53 25.20
CA ILE A 777 -24.45 35.00 26.12
C ILE A 777 -25.01 34.86 27.54
N ALA A 778 -24.89 33.66 28.10
CA ALA A 778 -25.34 33.34 29.44
C ALA A 778 -24.73 34.31 30.49
N PRO A 779 -25.45 34.64 31.58
CA PRO A 779 -24.96 35.57 32.59
C PRO A 779 -23.66 35.07 33.22
N LYS A 780 -22.77 36.00 33.61
CA LYS A 780 -21.48 35.65 34.21
C LYS A 780 -21.65 34.84 35.48
N VAL A 781 -21.03 33.66 35.53
CA VAL A 781 -21.07 32.74 36.67
C VAL A 781 -19.85 32.98 37.58
N ASP A 782 -20.03 32.76 38.88
CA ASP A 782 -18.96 32.90 39.87
C ASP A 782 -18.33 31.52 40.17
N ALA A 783 -17.13 31.29 39.63
CA ALA A 783 -16.41 30.03 39.78
C ALA A 783 -16.06 29.71 41.25
N LEU A 784 -15.86 30.73 42.10
CA LEU A 784 -15.55 30.53 43.51
C LEU A 784 -16.75 29.96 44.27
N VAL A 785 -17.95 30.46 43.97
CA VAL A 785 -19.19 30.00 44.61
C VAL A 785 -19.46 28.54 44.23
N LEU A 786 -19.33 28.19 42.95
CA LEU A 786 -19.52 26.82 42.48
C LEU A 786 -18.50 25.84 43.07
N ALA A 787 -17.21 26.21 43.11
CA ALA A 787 -16.19 25.37 43.73
C ALA A 787 -16.44 25.19 45.24
N ALA A 788 -16.88 26.23 45.94
CA ALA A 788 -17.19 26.17 47.36
C ALA A 788 -18.46 25.35 47.66
N GLU A 789 -19.47 25.41 46.80
CA GLU A 789 -20.67 24.57 46.91
C GLU A 789 -20.33 23.10 46.67
N ALA A 790 -19.57 22.80 45.61
CA ALA A 790 -19.14 21.43 45.31
C ALA A 790 -18.29 20.83 46.43
N MET A 791 -17.42 21.60 47.08
CA MET A 791 -16.66 21.13 48.25
C MET A 791 -17.49 20.96 49.52
N ARG A 792 -18.73 21.47 49.59
CA ARG A 792 -19.63 21.22 50.72
C ARG A 792 -20.46 19.96 50.56
N GLU A 793 -20.50 19.39 49.36
CA GLU A 793 -21.22 18.15 49.14
C GLU A 793 -20.53 17.02 49.90
N ASP A 794 -21.34 16.17 50.52
CA ASP A 794 -20.88 15.04 51.30
C ASP A 794 -19.99 14.11 50.44
N ASP A 795 -20.34 13.89 49.17
CA ASP A 795 -19.60 13.01 48.26
C ASP A 795 -18.23 13.57 47.82
N ALA A 796 -17.98 14.87 48.00
CA ALA A 796 -16.69 15.49 47.70
C ALA A 796 -15.60 15.07 48.70
N TRP A 797 -15.99 14.57 49.87
CA TRP A 797 -15.07 14.12 50.90
C TRP A 797 -14.93 12.61 50.88
N LYS A 798 -13.71 12.10 50.90
CA LYS A 798 -13.40 10.68 50.98
C LYS A 798 -12.41 10.42 52.12
N ILE A 799 -12.55 9.24 52.71
CA ILE A 799 -11.68 8.76 53.77
C ILE A 799 -10.98 7.54 53.19
N GLU A 800 -9.71 7.69 52.82
CA GLU A 800 -8.93 6.62 52.21
C GLU A 800 -7.89 6.09 53.16
N LEU A 801 -7.81 4.76 53.26
CA LEU A 801 -6.70 4.09 53.91
C LEU A 801 -5.51 4.00 52.94
N PRO A 802 -4.27 4.16 53.40
CA PRO A 802 -3.09 3.93 52.57
C PRO A 802 -3.08 2.51 51.98
N ASP A 803 -2.66 2.33 50.73
CA ASP A 803 -2.66 1.03 50.02
C ASP A 803 -1.91 -0.09 50.74
N HIS A 804 -1.00 0.27 51.64
CA HIS A 804 -0.15 -0.61 52.45
C HIS A 804 -0.69 -0.83 53.87
N ALA A 805 -1.83 -0.24 54.24
CA ALA A 805 -2.47 -0.45 55.52
C ALA A 805 -3.26 -1.76 55.52
N ALA A 806 -2.61 -2.86 55.93
CA ALA A 806 -3.33 -4.08 56.26
C ALA A 806 -4.26 -3.81 57.45
N GLN A 807 -5.58 -3.78 57.22
CA GLN A 807 -6.55 -3.76 58.31
C GLN A 807 -6.49 -5.09 59.06
N LEU A 808 -5.65 -5.14 60.09
CA LEU A 808 -5.54 -6.30 60.97
C LEU A 808 -6.74 -6.43 61.92
N VAL A 809 -7.56 -5.38 62.03
CA VAL A 809 -8.76 -5.32 62.87
C VAL A 809 -9.89 -4.62 62.13
N THR A 810 -11.11 -5.12 62.28
CA THR A 810 -12.34 -4.42 61.88
C THR A 810 -12.84 -3.62 63.09
N LEU A 811 -13.00 -2.31 62.93
CA LEU A 811 -13.54 -1.46 64.00
C LEU A 811 -15.07 -1.67 64.10
N ALA A 812 -15.58 -1.71 65.33
CA ALA A 812 -17.03 -1.80 65.55
C ALA A 812 -17.73 -0.53 65.05
N GLU A 813 -18.87 -0.71 64.39
CA GLU A 813 -19.71 0.39 63.92
C GLU A 813 -20.28 1.15 65.12
N VAL A 814 -20.10 2.47 65.14
CA VAL A 814 -20.64 3.35 66.19
C VAL A 814 -21.74 4.19 65.55
N GLU A 815 -22.98 3.98 65.99
CA GLU A 815 -24.12 4.80 65.57
C GLU A 815 -24.12 6.15 66.34
N ASP A 816 -24.66 7.21 65.72
CA ASP A 816 -24.85 8.55 66.29
C ASP A 816 -23.58 9.40 66.61
N VAL A 817 -22.61 9.47 65.68
CA VAL A 817 -21.53 10.47 65.74
C VAL A 817 -21.80 11.63 64.77
N PRO A 818 -21.85 12.91 65.23
CA PRO A 818 -21.98 14.04 64.32
C PRO A 818 -20.69 14.21 63.48
N GLY A 819 -20.82 14.03 62.16
CA GLY A 819 -19.72 14.11 61.19
C GLY A 819 -19.33 12.74 60.62
N ARG A 820 -18.21 12.68 59.88
CA ARG A 820 -17.68 11.43 59.32
C ARG A 820 -16.56 10.88 60.19
N MET A 821 -16.64 9.60 60.53
CA MET A 821 -15.58 8.90 61.26
C MET A 821 -14.51 8.40 60.29
N ALA A 822 -13.26 8.76 60.53
CA ALA A 822 -12.12 8.29 59.77
C ALA A 822 -11.25 7.34 60.60
N HIS A 823 -10.66 6.34 59.94
CA HIS A 823 -9.66 5.50 60.59
C HIS A 823 -8.45 6.36 61.02
N PRO A 824 -7.78 6.11 62.16
CA PRO A 824 -6.62 6.90 62.59
C PRO A 824 -5.44 6.92 61.61
N LEU A 825 -5.39 5.92 60.72
CA LEU A 825 -4.41 5.82 59.62
C LEU A 825 -4.91 6.38 58.29
N ALA A 826 -6.19 6.76 58.19
CA ALA A 826 -6.75 7.25 56.94
C ALA A 826 -6.29 8.68 56.66
N ALA A 827 -6.02 8.94 55.39
CA ALA A 827 -5.95 10.30 54.87
C ALA A 827 -7.36 10.76 54.51
N LEU A 828 -7.60 12.06 54.69
CA LEU A 828 -8.86 12.69 54.33
C LEU A 828 -8.65 13.42 53.01
N GLU A 829 -9.41 13.04 52.00
CA GLU A 829 -9.31 13.58 50.66
C GLU A 829 -10.56 14.39 50.34
N VAL A 830 -10.37 15.61 49.81
CA VAL A 830 -11.46 16.42 49.27
C VAL A 830 -11.21 16.66 47.79
N VAL A 831 -12.15 16.27 46.94
CA VAL A 831 -12.08 16.45 45.48
C VAL A 831 -13.43 16.93 44.98
N GLN A 832 -13.40 17.97 44.13
CA GLN A 832 -14.55 18.35 43.34
C GLN A 832 -14.20 18.38 41.85
N SER A 833 -15.18 18.09 41.00
CA SER A 833 -15.04 17.99 39.55
C SER A 833 -15.81 19.10 38.80
N VAL A 834 -16.17 20.18 39.49
CA VAL A 834 -17.01 21.27 38.93
C VAL A 834 -16.15 22.39 38.34
N VAL A 835 -15.07 22.78 39.02
CA VAL A 835 -14.17 23.88 38.61
C VAL A 835 -12.71 23.47 38.80
N PRO A 836 -11.85 23.53 37.77
CA PRO A 836 -10.42 23.24 37.95
C PRO A 836 -9.75 24.35 38.77
N LEU A 837 -8.94 23.95 39.75
CA LEU A 837 -8.26 24.83 40.70
C LEU A 837 -6.84 25.16 40.21
N GLY A 838 -6.30 26.32 40.61
CA GLY A 838 -4.92 26.72 40.32
C GLY A 838 -4.63 27.06 38.86
N VAL A 839 -5.63 27.03 37.98
CA VAL A 839 -5.50 27.32 36.54
C VAL A 839 -6.43 28.47 36.12
N LYS A 840 -6.03 29.19 35.07
CA LYS A 840 -6.81 30.31 34.55
C LYS A 840 -7.88 29.83 33.57
N ILE A 841 -9.15 30.02 33.90
CA ILE A 841 -10.33 29.63 33.10
C ILE A 841 -11.01 30.84 32.44
N SER A 842 -11.58 30.64 31.26
CA SER A 842 -12.31 31.66 30.48
C SER A 842 -13.82 31.62 30.71
N HIS A 843 -14.38 30.41 30.80
CA HIS A 843 -15.82 30.15 30.95
C HIS A 843 -16.05 28.86 31.74
N ILE A 844 -17.30 28.59 32.09
CA ILE A 844 -17.77 27.30 32.59
C ILE A 844 -18.99 26.94 31.73
N GLY A 845 -18.81 25.94 30.85
CA GLY A 845 -19.81 25.65 29.81
C GLY A 845 -19.97 26.82 28.85
N GLU A 846 -21.20 27.34 28.69
CA GLU A 846 -21.45 28.50 27.81
C GLU A 846 -21.35 29.86 28.55
N SER A 847 -21.09 29.85 29.87
CA SER A 847 -21.15 31.05 30.71
C SER A 847 -19.75 31.61 31.01
N PRO A 848 -19.47 32.89 30.71
CA PRO A 848 -18.20 33.51 31.08
C PRO A 848 -18.04 33.62 32.59
N VAL A 849 -16.82 33.49 33.12
CA VAL A 849 -16.58 33.57 34.56
C VAL A 849 -16.36 35.00 35.05
N LYS A 850 -16.74 35.30 36.30
CA LYS A 850 -16.39 36.56 36.98
C LYS A 850 -14.93 36.61 37.43
N ALA A 851 -14.45 35.50 38.02
CA ALA A 851 -13.08 35.32 38.48
C ALA A 851 -12.42 34.21 37.67
N ALA A 852 -11.29 34.54 37.03
CA ALA A 852 -10.64 33.65 36.08
C ALA A 852 -9.78 32.56 36.74
N MET A 853 -9.63 32.53 38.07
CA MET A 853 -8.81 31.51 38.74
C MET A 853 -9.29 31.34 40.18
N VAL A 854 -9.42 30.09 40.62
CA VAL A 854 -9.77 29.72 42.00
C VAL A 854 -8.61 28.89 42.56
N THR A 855 -8.15 29.22 43.76
CA THR A 855 -7.06 28.49 44.45
C THR A 855 -7.54 27.98 45.79
N ILE A 856 -7.05 26.81 46.20
CA ILE A 856 -7.29 26.28 47.54
C ILE A 856 -6.25 26.83 48.51
N GLY A 857 -6.69 27.23 49.71
CA GLY A 857 -5.79 27.67 50.79
C GLY A 857 -5.29 26.50 51.63
N ASP A 858 -4.34 26.78 52.53
CA ASP A 858 -3.82 25.76 53.45
C ASP A 858 -4.91 25.28 54.41
N PRO A 859 -5.20 23.97 54.46
CA PRO A 859 -6.22 23.43 55.35
C PRO A 859 -5.77 23.53 56.83
N THR A 860 -6.73 23.82 57.71
CA THR A 860 -6.49 23.97 59.16
C THR A 860 -7.40 23.04 59.95
N THR A 861 -6.94 22.58 61.11
CA THR A 861 -7.73 21.75 62.03
C THR A 861 -7.83 22.41 63.41
N SER A 862 -8.77 21.96 64.24
CA SER A 862 -8.89 22.40 65.64
C SER A 862 -7.66 22.03 66.50
N ALA A 863 -6.81 21.11 66.02
CA ALA A 863 -5.59 20.67 66.68
C ALA A 863 -4.30 21.37 66.17
N GLY A 864 -4.40 22.25 65.18
CA GLY A 864 -3.26 22.98 64.59
C GLY A 864 -3.11 22.81 63.06
N GLN A 865 -1.93 23.20 62.54
CA GLN A 865 -1.57 23.01 61.12
C GLN A 865 -1.38 21.52 60.79
N LEU A 866 -1.86 21.12 59.61
CA LEU A 866 -1.70 19.75 59.10
C LEU A 866 -0.24 19.47 58.72
N ALA A 867 0.20 18.24 58.98
CA ALA A 867 1.59 17.83 58.76
C ALA A 867 1.88 17.40 57.31
N ALA A 868 0.87 16.94 56.57
CA ALA A 868 1.01 16.54 55.17
C ALA A 868 -0.24 16.94 54.36
N VAL A 869 -0.03 17.72 53.31
CA VAL A 869 -1.03 18.11 52.32
C VAL A 869 -0.46 17.81 50.94
N SER A 870 -1.24 17.16 50.08
CA SER A 870 -0.86 16.84 48.70
C SER A 870 -1.99 17.21 47.75
N GLU A 871 -1.63 17.54 46.50
CA GLU A 871 -2.59 17.87 45.45
C GLU A 871 -3.41 16.64 45.03
N ALA A 872 -4.73 16.80 44.92
CA ALA A 872 -5.60 15.78 44.35
C ALA A 872 -6.10 16.24 42.97
N ARG A 873 -5.79 15.45 41.95
CA ARG A 873 -6.15 15.74 40.55
C ARG A 873 -7.35 14.92 40.12
N THR A 874 -8.18 15.51 39.27
CA THR A 874 -9.35 14.86 38.68
C THR A 874 -9.50 15.27 37.23
N ALA A 875 -10.21 14.45 36.46
CA ALA A 875 -10.46 14.67 35.06
C ALA A 875 -11.41 15.87 34.84
N PHE A 876 -10.99 16.83 34.03
CA PHE A 876 -11.81 17.95 33.53
C PHE A 876 -11.80 17.96 32.01
N ALA A 877 -12.92 18.32 31.37
CA ALA A 877 -13.00 18.49 29.93
C ALA A 877 -12.48 19.90 29.53
N PRO A 878 -11.34 20.04 28.82
CA PRO A 878 -10.76 21.36 28.54
C PRO A 878 -11.70 22.30 27.77
N GLY A 879 -12.52 21.76 26.88
CA GLY A 879 -13.50 22.52 26.10
C GLY A 879 -14.63 23.17 26.92
N HIS A 880 -14.82 22.76 28.18
CA HIS A 880 -15.76 23.40 29.11
C HIS A 880 -15.19 24.62 29.84
N TYR A 881 -13.88 24.86 29.77
CA TYR A 881 -13.22 25.87 30.62
C TYR A 881 -12.27 26.83 29.87
N PHE A 882 -11.73 26.42 28.72
CA PHE A 882 -10.77 27.20 27.94
C PHE A 882 -11.33 27.57 26.57
N ASP A 883 -11.02 28.77 26.08
CA ASP A 883 -11.28 29.18 24.70
C ASP A 883 -10.24 28.51 23.79
N LEU A 884 -10.62 27.41 23.13
CA LEU A 884 -9.75 26.63 22.25
C LEU A 884 -10.27 26.74 20.81
N GLU A 885 -9.41 27.11 19.86
CA GLU A 885 -9.75 27.19 18.43
C GLU A 885 -9.03 26.11 17.60
N GLY A 886 -9.69 25.60 16.55
CA GLY A 886 -9.08 24.82 15.48
C GLY A 886 -8.28 23.58 15.92
N GLU A 887 -7.04 23.47 15.44
CA GLU A 887 -6.13 22.35 15.66
C GLU A 887 -5.76 22.10 17.14
N GLN A 888 -5.82 23.14 17.99
CA GLN A 888 -5.48 23.02 19.42
C GLN A 888 -6.53 22.24 20.21
N LEU A 889 -7.78 22.21 19.72
CA LEU A 889 -8.87 21.45 20.33
C LEU A 889 -8.77 19.95 19.97
N LEU A 890 -8.28 19.64 18.76
CA LEU A 890 -8.05 18.27 18.29
C LEU A 890 -6.78 17.62 18.86
N ALA A 891 -5.79 18.43 19.25
CA ALA A 891 -4.53 17.96 19.83
C ALA A 891 -4.62 17.63 21.33
N ARG A 892 -5.74 17.95 22.00
CA ARG A 892 -5.95 17.71 23.44
C ARG A 892 -6.82 16.49 23.68
N SER A 893 -6.51 15.74 24.74
CA SER A 893 -7.35 14.65 25.25
C SER A 893 -8.75 15.18 25.61
N GLY A 894 -9.79 14.37 25.41
CA GLY A 894 -11.17 14.73 25.76
C GLY A 894 -11.35 15.07 27.25
N PHE A 895 -10.47 14.52 28.10
CA PHE A 895 -10.36 14.87 29.52
C PHE A 895 -8.87 15.03 29.90
N GLU A 896 -8.56 16.02 30.74
CA GLU A 896 -7.22 16.32 31.26
C GLU A 896 -7.25 16.34 32.80
N ASP A 897 -6.26 15.73 33.46
CA ASP A 897 -6.17 15.68 34.92
C ASP A 897 -5.63 17.00 35.48
N LEU A 898 -6.55 17.85 35.93
CA LEU A 898 -6.27 19.13 36.56
C LEU A 898 -6.52 19.07 38.08
N LEU A 899 -6.02 20.06 38.82
CA LEU A 899 -6.18 20.13 40.27
C LEU A 899 -7.67 20.28 40.62
N GLY A 900 -8.24 19.30 41.33
CA GLY A 900 -9.64 19.30 41.76
C GLY A 900 -9.82 19.47 43.27
N GLY A 901 -8.77 19.27 44.05
CA GLY A 901 -8.78 19.43 45.50
C GLY A 901 -7.46 19.03 46.16
N CYS A 902 -7.51 18.49 47.37
CA CYS A 902 -6.31 18.09 48.11
C CYS A 902 -6.55 16.89 49.03
N ARG A 903 -5.47 16.16 49.32
CA ARG A 903 -5.40 15.10 50.32
C ARG A 903 -4.66 15.60 51.55
N MET A 904 -5.24 15.37 52.72
CA MET A 904 -4.80 15.87 54.02
C MET A 904 -4.56 14.69 54.97
N ALA A 905 -3.43 14.71 55.68
CA ALA A 905 -3.15 13.73 56.73
C ALA A 905 -2.59 14.41 57.99
N ALA A 906 -2.99 13.90 59.16
CA ALA A 906 -2.54 14.40 60.45
C ALA A 906 -1.07 14.04 60.75
N ALA A 907 -0.55 12.96 60.17
CA ALA A 907 0.86 12.54 60.25
C ALA A 907 1.21 11.61 59.07
N THR A 908 2.50 11.53 58.71
CA THR A 908 3.02 10.53 57.75
C THR A 908 3.31 9.17 58.40
N THR A 909 3.32 9.11 59.73
CA THR A 909 3.52 7.90 60.54
C THR A 909 2.44 7.77 61.62
N PRO A 910 1.95 6.55 61.91
CA PRO A 910 0.97 6.31 62.96
C PRO A 910 1.50 6.75 64.32
N LYS A 911 0.73 7.56 65.06
CA LYS A 911 0.99 7.78 66.49
C LYS A 911 0.14 6.82 67.31
N ALA A 912 0.78 5.80 67.87
CA ALA A 912 0.12 4.86 68.78
C ALA A 912 0.13 5.39 70.22
N GLY A 913 -0.92 5.08 70.99
CA GLY A 913 -0.94 5.24 72.44
C GLY A 913 -0.16 4.14 73.16
N ALA A 914 -0.23 4.13 74.49
CA ALA A 914 0.34 3.03 75.28
C ALA A 914 -0.33 1.69 74.93
N SER A 915 0.46 0.61 74.91
CA SER A 915 -0.04 -0.75 74.67
C SER A 915 -1.06 -1.16 75.73
N VAL A 916 -2.09 -1.89 75.33
CA VAL A 916 -3.16 -2.41 76.19
C VAL A 916 -3.29 -3.92 75.93
N ASP A 917 -3.26 -4.73 76.99
CA ASP A 917 -3.45 -6.18 76.90
C ASP A 917 -4.93 -6.52 76.59
N ALA A 918 -5.16 -7.41 75.62
CA ALA A 918 -6.49 -7.90 75.26
C ALA A 918 -6.45 -9.38 74.81
N ASP A 919 -7.45 -10.16 75.24
CA ASP A 919 -7.61 -11.56 74.83
C ASP A 919 -8.23 -11.62 73.41
N VAL A 920 -7.54 -12.27 72.47
CA VAL A 920 -7.99 -12.47 71.07
C VAL A 920 -8.47 -13.91 70.88
N VAL A 921 -9.73 -14.09 70.49
CA VAL A 921 -10.34 -15.40 70.19
C VAL A 921 -10.60 -15.51 68.68
N TYR A 922 -10.12 -16.58 68.04
CA TYR A 922 -10.27 -16.81 66.60
C TYR A 922 -11.44 -17.75 66.27
N HIS A 923 -12.22 -17.40 65.25
CA HIS A 923 -13.22 -18.28 64.63
C HIS A 923 -12.89 -18.51 63.15
N THR A 924 -12.69 -19.76 62.74
CA THR A 924 -12.39 -20.14 61.35
C THR A 924 -13.65 -20.62 60.63
N TYR A 925 -13.96 -20.02 59.47
CA TYR A 925 -15.08 -20.42 58.61
C TYR A 925 -14.55 -20.94 57.25
N VAL A 926 -14.98 -22.14 56.85
CA VAL A 926 -14.63 -22.76 55.56
C VAL A 926 -15.79 -22.54 54.57
N ARG A 927 -15.51 -21.86 53.45
CA ARG A 927 -16.53 -21.35 52.51
C ARG A 927 -17.17 -22.44 51.61
N ASN A 928 -16.60 -23.65 51.56
CA ASN A 928 -17.21 -24.79 50.85
C ASN A 928 -16.77 -26.13 51.48
N PRO A 929 -17.64 -26.84 52.22
CA PRO A 929 -17.26 -28.08 52.92
C PRO A 929 -17.14 -29.31 52.00
N ALA A 930 -17.52 -29.21 50.72
CA ALA A 930 -17.57 -30.34 49.78
C ALA A 930 -16.33 -30.51 48.89
N ASP A 931 -15.48 -29.48 48.73
CA ASP A 931 -14.24 -29.58 47.94
C ASP A 931 -13.11 -30.21 48.78
N ARG A 932 -13.13 -31.55 48.86
CA ARG A 932 -12.02 -32.32 49.44
C ARG A 932 -10.90 -32.49 48.41
N LEU A 933 -9.77 -31.82 48.65
CA LEU A 933 -8.38 -32.35 48.70
C LEU A 933 -8.01 -33.57 47.82
N VAL A 934 -8.37 -33.62 46.53
CA VAL A 934 -7.92 -34.69 45.60
C VAL A 934 -7.01 -34.18 44.48
N LEU A 935 -6.88 -32.85 44.30
CA LEU A 935 -6.09 -32.28 43.19
C LEU A 935 -4.60 -32.03 43.51
N THR A 936 -4.20 -31.98 44.79
CA THR A 936 -2.83 -31.58 45.16
C THR A 936 -1.80 -32.72 45.02
N GLU A 937 -2.19 -33.98 45.22
CA GLU A 937 -1.27 -35.12 45.07
C GLU A 937 -1.10 -35.57 43.61
N PHE A 938 -2.07 -35.30 42.73
CA PHE A 938 -2.04 -35.75 41.33
C PHE A 938 -1.15 -34.87 40.42
N LEU A 939 -0.97 -33.59 40.75
CA LEU A 939 -0.15 -32.65 39.97
C LEU A 939 1.37 -32.87 40.17
N GLY A 940 1.83 -33.17 41.39
CA GLY A 940 3.26 -33.33 41.67
C GLY A 940 3.90 -34.57 41.04
N ALA A 941 3.13 -35.63 40.81
CA ALA A 941 3.61 -36.84 40.15
C ALA A 941 3.66 -36.71 38.61
N PHE A 942 2.75 -35.93 38.02
CA PHE A 942 2.69 -35.76 36.56
C PHE A 942 3.81 -34.83 36.05
N GLU A 943 4.14 -33.77 36.79
CA GLU A 943 5.22 -32.83 36.47
C GLU A 943 6.60 -33.50 36.48
N ALA A 944 6.88 -34.36 37.46
CA ALA A 944 8.15 -35.07 37.55
C ALA A 944 8.33 -36.10 36.41
N VAL A 945 7.25 -36.78 36.02
CA VAL A 945 7.26 -37.77 34.93
C VAL A 945 7.32 -37.09 33.56
N SER A 946 6.59 -35.99 33.35
CA SER A 946 6.59 -35.26 32.08
C SER A 946 7.94 -34.61 31.79
N THR A 947 8.59 -34.05 32.81
CA THR A 947 9.89 -33.38 32.66
C THR A 947 11.02 -34.36 32.34
N ALA A 948 10.99 -35.56 32.95
CA ALA A 948 11.95 -36.63 32.65
C ALA A 948 11.75 -37.25 31.25
N PHE A 949 10.49 -37.37 30.77
CA PHE A 949 10.18 -37.90 29.44
C PHE A 949 10.44 -36.86 28.32
N ALA A 950 10.22 -35.59 28.59
CA ALA A 950 10.51 -34.49 27.66
C ALA A 950 12.03 -34.27 27.48
N GLY A 951 12.82 -34.34 28.56
CA GLY A 951 14.28 -34.16 28.50
C GLY A 951 15.04 -35.30 27.80
N THR A 952 14.46 -36.51 27.75
CA THR A 952 15.11 -37.69 27.16
C THR A 952 14.75 -37.90 25.68
N SER A 953 13.57 -37.51 25.24
CA SER A 953 13.13 -37.65 23.84
C SER A 953 13.64 -36.51 22.93
N VAL A 954 13.88 -36.82 21.65
CA VAL A 954 14.29 -35.83 20.64
C VAL A 954 13.14 -34.84 20.34
N ALA A 955 11.88 -35.28 20.46
CA ALA A 955 10.70 -34.43 20.31
C ALA A 955 10.52 -33.46 21.49
N GLY A 956 10.78 -33.90 22.74
CA GLY A 956 10.66 -33.03 23.93
C GLY A 956 11.75 -31.97 24.01
N ARG A 957 12.99 -32.29 23.62
CA ARG A 957 14.08 -31.30 23.51
C ARG A 957 13.86 -30.26 22.40
N ALA A 958 13.10 -30.58 21.36
CA ALA A 958 12.69 -29.62 20.35
C ALA A 958 11.57 -28.68 20.84
N PHE A 959 10.71 -29.16 21.74
CA PHE A 959 9.64 -28.38 22.37
C PHE A 959 10.20 -27.35 23.38
N GLU A 960 11.22 -27.71 24.17
CA GLU A 960 11.88 -26.76 25.10
C GLU A 960 12.64 -25.62 24.40
N ARG A 961 13.12 -25.83 23.17
CA ARG A 961 13.82 -24.79 22.39
C ARG A 961 12.89 -23.79 21.70
N ARG A 962 11.61 -24.15 21.51
CA ARG A 962 10.57 -23.22 21.05
C ARG A 962 9.72 -22.82 22.25
N GLY A 963 10.17 -21.81 22.98
CA GLY A 963 9.32 -21.17 23.98
C GLY A 963 8.00 -20.74 23.33
N ASN A 964 6.88 -21.17 23.89
CA ASN A 964 5.56 -20.68 23.48
C ASN A 964 5.43 -19.23 23.96
N PRO A 965 5.38 -18.22 23.07
CA PRO A 965 5.27 -16.82 23.47
C PRO A 965 3.95 -16.48 24.17
N TYR A 966 2.97 -17.40 24.17
CA TYR A 966 1.64 -17.23 24.77
C TYR A 966 1.48 -17.79 26.18
N LEU A 967 2.50 -18.44 26.74
CA LEU A 967 2.50 -18.78 28.15
C LEU A 967 3.30 -17.70 28.89
N PRO A 968 2.66 -16.73 29.55
CA PRO A 968 3.36 -15.98 30.58
C PRO A 968 3.87 -17.01 31.59
N VAL A 969 5.17 -17.01 31.83
CA VAL A 969 5.74 -17.72 32.98
C VAL A 969 5.29 -16.93 34.19
N THR A 970 4.06 -17.19 34.67
CA THR A 970 3.62 -16.73 35.97
C THR A 970 4.21 -17.73 36.97
N PRO A 971 5.16 -17.32 37.83
CA PRO A 971 5.53 -18.15 38.97
C PRO A 971 4.25 -18.40 39.78
N PRO A 972 4.04 -19.59 40.34
CA PRO A 972 2.99 -19.76 41.34
C PRO A 972 3.22 -18.72 42.43
N ASP A 973 2.17 -17.99 42.83
CA ASP A 973 2.26 -17.12 44.02
C ASP A 973 2.77 -17.95 45.20
N ASP A 974 3.72 -17.39 45.95
CA ASP A 974 4.23 -18.05 47.16
C ASP A 974 3.06 -18.34 48.10
N PRO A 975 2.90 -19.58 48.60
CA PRO A 975 1.85 -19.87 49.56
C PRO A 975 2.06 -19.03 50.83
N VAL A 976 0.99 -18.39 51.30
CA VAL A 976 0.99 -17.62 52.54
C VAL A 976 1.49 -18.51 53.69
N LYS A 977 2.71 -18.22 54.18
CA LYS A 977 3.28 -18.90 55.34
C LYS A 977 2.76 -18.24 56.62
N VAL A 978 1.76 -18.85 57.26
CA VAL A 978 1.36 -18.46 58.61
C VAL A 978 2.36 -19.09 59.60
N ALA A 979 3.16 -18.26 60.27
CA ALA A 979 4.07 -18.71 61.31
C ALA A 979 3.28 -19.12 62.59
N PRO A 980 3.74 -20.13 63.35
CA PRO A 980 3.07 -20.52 64.59
C PRO A 980 3.30 -19.48 65.70
N HIS A 981 2.29 -19.33 66.55
CA HIS A 981 2.23 -18.40 67.69
C HIS A 981 3.57 -18.14 68.39
N GLY A 982 4.02 -16.89 68.32
CA GLY A 982 5.12 -16.35 69.11
C GLY A 982 5.08 -14.83 68.97
N ALA A 983 5.00 -14.13 70.11
CA ALA A 983 4.78 -12.69 70.23
C ALA A 983 5.56 -11.86 69.20
N SER A 984 4.86 -11.02 68.42
CA SER A 984 5.51 -10.00 67.60
C SER A 984 5.71 -8.74 68.44
N LEU A 985 6.96 -8.47 68.81
CA LEU A 985 7.40 -7.15 69.24
C LEU A 985 7.43 -6.22 68.03
N VAL A 986 6.59 -5.17 68.06
CA VAL A 986 6.65 -4.08 67.08
C VAL A 986 7.59 -3.01 67.63
N ALA A 987 8.78 -2.87 67.03
CA ALA A 987 9.72 -1.80 67.37
C ALA A 987 9.58 -0.62 66.39
N ASP A 988 9.65 0.59 66.94
CA ASP A 988 9.57 1.87 66.24
C ASP A 988 10.82 2.13 65.37
N ALA A 989 10.58 2.67 64.17
CA ALA A 989 11.56 2.95 63.11
C ALA A 989 12.66 3.96 63.50
N VAL A 990 12.55 4.61 64.67
CA VAL A 990 13.55 5.56 65.17
C VAL A 990 14.70 4.87 65.92
N SER A 991 14.60 3.58 66.28
CA SER A 991 15.66 2.85 67.02
C SER A 991 16.41 1.77 66.22
N ALA A 992 16.18 1.69 64.90
CA ALA A 992 16.83 0.70 64.02
C ALA A 992 18.36 0.90 63.84
N ALA A 993 18.94 1.97 64.38
CA ALA A 993 20.38 2.20 64.32
C ALA A 993 21.18 1.43 65.40
N ASP A 994 20.58 1.08 66.56
CA ASP A 994 21.35 0.47 67.66
C ASP A 994 21.22 -1.06 67.76
N VAL A 995 20.19 -1.69 67.17
CA VAL A 995 19.99 -3.15 67.27
C VAL A 995 20.82 -3.95 66.24
N LEU A 996 21.27 -3.33 65.16
CA LEU A 996 22.21 -3.95 64.20
C LEU A 996 23.63 -4.14 64.76
N SER A 997 23.91 -3.66 65.99
CA SER A 997 25.23 -3.78 66.62
C SER A 997 25.37 -4.88 67.69
N SER A 998 24.29 -5.60 68.06
CA SER A 998 24.35 -6.55 69.20
C SER A 998 23.90 -7.99 68.97
N ALA A 999 23.42 -8.39 67.79
CA ALA A 999 23.13 -9.80 67.52
C ALA A 999 24.36 -10.56 66.97
N SER A 1000 25.34 -10.79 67.84
CA SER A 1000 26.34 -11.82 67.62
C SER A 1000 25.73 -13.22 67.82
N VAL A 1001 25.84 -14.03 66.77
CA VAL A 1001 25.87 -15.50 66.69
C VAL A 1001 25.52 -16.25 68.00
N VAL A 1002 24.30 -16.78 68.09
CA VAL A 1002 24.04 -17.95 68.96
C VAL A 1002 24.59 -19.17 68.24
N SER A 1003 25.66 -19.77 68.76
CA SER A 1003 26.26 -20.98 68.19
C SER A 1003 25.29 -22.18 68.31
N GLY A 1004 25.36 -23.12 67.37
CA GLY A 1004 24.45 -24.28 67.28
C GLY A 1004 24.37 -25.17 68.54
N ALA A 1005 25.33 -25.04 69.46
CA ALA A 1005 25.30 -25.71 70.76
C ALA A 1005 24.19 -25.17 71.68
N GLY A 1006 23.81 -23.90 71.57
CA GLY A 1006 22.75 -23.29 72.38
C GLY A 1006 21.34 -23.78 72.00
N ALA A 1007 21.12 -24.11 70.73
CA ALA A 1007 19.84 -24.60 70.24
C ALA A 1007 19.53 -26.04 70.68
N LEU A 1008 20.56 -26.90 70.81
CA LEU A 1008 20.40 -28.29 71.24
C LEU A 1008 20.15 -28.43 72.74
N ALA A 1009 20.70 -27.54 73.57
CA ALA A 1009 20.45 -27.53 75.02
C ALA A 1009 19.02 -27.08 75.36
N ALA A 1010 18.42 -26.19 74.55
CA ALA A 1010 17.08 -25.65 74.78
C ALA A 1010 15.95 -26.68 74.60
N PHE A 1011 16.20 -27.79 73.88
CA PHE A 1011 15.24 -28.89 73.71
C PHE A 1011 15.39 -30.02 74.74
N GLY A 1012 16.32 -29.90 75.70
CA GLY A 1012 16.35 -30.73 76.92
C GLY A 1012 16.74 -32.21 76.76
N ALA A 1013 17.19 -32.65 75.59
CA ALA A 1013 17.50 -34.07 75.34
C ALA A 1013 18.99 -34.44 75.48
N LEU A 1014 19.93 -33.48 75.54
CA LEU A 1014 21.38 -33.72 75.69
C LEU A 1014 22.01 -32.72 76.67
N SER A 1015 23.06 -33.12 77.38
CA SER A 1015 23.87 -32.15 78.15
C SER A 1015 24.70 -31.27 77.21
N SER A 1016 25.07 -30.08 77.69
CA SER A 1016 25.87 -29.11 76.93
C SER A 1016 27.22 -29.67 76.47
N SER A 1017 27.80 -30.62 77.22
CA SER A 1017 29.03 -31.33 76.83
C SER A 1017 28.81 -32.36 75.70
N GLU A 1018 27.66 -33.02 75.65
CA GLU A 1018 27.34 -34.00 74.61
C GLU A 1018 26.97 -33.33 73.29
N ALA A 1019 26.27 -32.18 73.35
CA ALA A 1019 25.96 -31.37 72.17
C ALA A 1019 27.23 -30.80 71.50
N ALA A 1020 28.26 -30.46 72.29
CA ALA A 1020 29.54 -29.98 71.78
C ALA A 1020 30.34 -31.09 71.06
N LEU A 1021 30.37 -32.31 71.60
CA LEU A 1021 31.02 -33.47 70.98
C LEU A 1021 30.40 -33.87 69.63
N VAL A 1022 29.07 -33.77 69.52
CA VAL A 1022 28.36 -34.03 68.26
C VAL A 1022 28.64 -32.93 67.23
N ALA A 1023 28.71 -31.67 67.65
CA ALA A 1023 29.06 -30.57 66.75
C ALA A 1023 30.50 -30.67 66.21
N ASP A 1024 31.46 -31.06 67.06
CA ASP A 1024 32.87 -31.24 66.67
C ASP A 1024 33.06 -32.44 65.72
N ALA A 1025 32.33 -33.53 65.92
CA ALA A 1025 32.36 -34.69 65.03
C ALA A 1025 31.77 -34.39 63.64
N VAL A 1026 30.72 -33.57 63.57
CA VAL A 1026 30.07 -33.16 62.31
C VAL A 1026 30.95 -32.17 61.54
N ALA A 1027 31.66 -31.28 62.24
CA ALA A 1027 32.65 -30.38 61.64
C ALA A 1027 33.88 -31.14 61.10
N ALA A 1028 34.39 -32.14 61.84
CA ALA A 1028 35.51 -32.98 61.39
C ALA A 1028 35.16 -33.86 60.17
N ALA A 1029 33.89 -34.19 59.98
CA ALA A 1029 33.37 -34.90 58.80
C ALA A 1029 33.05 -33.97 57.61
N GLY A 1030 33.26 -32.66 57.74
CA GLY A 1030 33.03 -31.68 56.67
C GLY A 1030 31.56 -31.40 56.33
N ILE A 1031 30.63 -31.75 57.23
CA ILE A 1031 29.20 -31.56 57.02
C ILE A 1031 28.78 -30.20 57.65
N PRO A 1032 28.16 -29.28 56.89
CA PRO A 1032 27.69 -28.02 57.46
C PRO A 1032 26.53 -28.27 58.46
N THR A 1033 26.70 -27.84 59.70
CA THR A 1033 25.82 -28.08 60.86
C THR A 1033 24.50 -27.28 60.86
N THR A 1034 23.95 -26.95 59.69
CA THR A 1034 22.72 -26.14 59.59
C THR A 1034 21.43 -26.94 59.48
N ARG A 1035 21.45 -28.28 59.39
CA ARG A 1035 20.21 -29.08 59.48
C ARG A 1035 20.41 -30.46 60.10
N LEU A 1036 19.85 -30.65 61.29
CA LEU A 1036 19.42 -31.95 61.80
C LEU A 1036 17.96 -31.81 62.25
N THR A 1037 17.07 -32.62 61.67
CA THR A 1037 15.65 -32.70 62.04
C THR A 1037 15.40 -34.08 62.63
N VAL A 1038 15.07 -34.17 63.92
CA VAL A 1038 14.63 -35.42 64.56
C VAL A 1038 13.10 -35.43 64.51
N ARG A 1039 12.51 -36.42 63.84
CA ARG A 1039 11.06 -36.69 63.84
C ARG A 1039 10.69 -37.43 65.12
N SER A 1040 9.65 -36.97 65.82
CA SER A 1040 8.97 -37.75 66.87
C SER A 1040 8.11 -38.86 66.29
#